data_AF-A0A7Y6UFE5-F1
#
_entry.id   AF-A0A7Y6UFE5-F1
#
_cell.length_a   1.000
_cell.length_b   1.000
_cell.length_c   1.000
_cell.angle_alpha   90.00
_cell.angle_beta   90.00
_cell.angle_gamma   90.00
#
_symmetry.space_group_name_H-M   'P 1'
#
loop_
_entity.id
_entity.type
_entity.pdbx_description
1 polymer ?
#
loop_
_entity_poly.entity_id
_entity_poly.type
_entity_poly.pdbx_seq_one_letter_code
_entity_poly.pdbx_strand_id
1 'polypeptide(L)'
;MTWVVPLALGGLAILVMVTFTMLSARRRHHATIAPAQVVGPRVLVHDINDDRCTGCDACVAVCPTNVLDLVANKSRVLRFHDCIQCEQCMFVCPTEALVMFPEGLQPPPLKIPEIDENFQTAVPGQYLIGEVAGKPLVKNAANLGRSVVEHMLTTGLYPGALGPATESVVDVVIVGSGPGGLSAALTCIQRGLSYVVLEKEQDVASTISRYPKGKLVMAEPYDTENLSFLPVFDSSKEQLIPIWKELMDRVQLRINKGESVESIQKTGQGSFEVRTTVATYHSQRVVLSIGTRGKPRTLNVPGENLPKVFSLLEDPDMWTGRSVLVVGGGDSACEAALALADSGAKVIISYRGKGFNRAAPKNKSAIERYAAEGRIKAKLGSQVLQFEADSVTMALGDGSQKRYPNDAAFVLIGADPPVAWLEKVGVRFVERPHQFQFGKSDDIVRRFVARATECPEDAARAAAQILGGSTGVEPPRAAAVASLPMPMGGENVRGPKKWLRSATSIFSTRGNSVVSQMPKPDKDKSGVGKSKKLDAPMPLSEFAKRQRGQSAGGHGHKEGHTGHGRRDQLTAGERTRILRMLRDEGGRIADEESQVHIGAAPAAKYDFDFDDEAAPPPPPASQLRPDVPAKPALVVGLAQARNKRGTGGPQLTGQRPKPATQAPPAPPVVAQP
;
A
#
# COMPACT_ATOMS: atom_id res chain seq x y z
N MET A 1 -27.20 90.93 -32.68
CA MET A 1 -28.18 89.92 -32.20
C MET A 1 -28.26 88.67 -33.09
N THR A 2 -27.33 88.45 -34.03
CA THR A 2 -27.40 87.35 -35.02
C THR A 2 -26.72 86.04 -34.59
N TRP A 3 -25.96 86.03 -33.48
CA TRP A 3 -25.22 84.85 -33.00
C TRP A 3 -25.85 84.16 -31.78
N VAL A 4 -26.86 84.77 -31.15
CA VAL A 4 -27.49 84.23 -29.93
C VAL A 4 -28.38 83.02 -30.24
N VAL A 5 -29.12 83.06 -31.36
CA VAL A 5 -30.02 81.97 -31.78
C VAL A 5 -29.25 80.71 -32.22
N PRO A 6 -28.18 80.78 -33.04
CA PRO A 6 -27.37 79.60 -33.38
C PRO A 6 -26.70 78.96 -32.15
N LEU A 7 -26.21 79.77 -31.20
CA LEU A 7 -25.56 79.27 -29.99
C LEU A 7 -26.56 78.59 -29.04
N ALA A 8 -27.77 79.14 -28.91
CA ALA A 8 -28.83 78.52 -28.10
C ALA A 8 -29.31 77.19 -28.71
N LEU A 9 -29.46 77.12 -30.04
CA LEU A 9 -29.83 75.88 -30.75
C LEU A 9 -28.71 74.85 -30.71
N GLY A 10 -27.45 75.27 -30.83
CA GLY A 10 -26.28 74.40 -30.67
C GLY A 10 -26.16 73.83 -29.26
N GLY A 11 -26.38 74.66 -28.23
CA GLY A 11 -26.41 74.22 -26.83
C GLY A 11 -27.53 73.22 -26.54
N LEU A 12 -28.73 73.44 -27.07
CA LEU A 12 -29.85 72.51 -26.93
C LEU A 12 -29.57 71.17 -27.62
N ALA A 13 -28.99 71.20 -28.82
CA ALA A 13 -28.63 69.98 -29.55
C ALA A 13 -27.57 69.15 -28.81
N ILE A 14 -26.57 69.81 -28.21
CA ILE A 14 -25.54 69.14 -27.38
C ILE A 14 -26.19 68.55 -26.12
N LEU A 15 -27.09 69.28 -25.45
CA LEU A 15 -27.78 68.77 -24.26
C LEU A 15 -28.64 67.54 -24.58
N VAL A 16 -29.38 67.55 -25.70
CA VAL A 16 -30.17 66.41 -26.16
C VAL A 16 -29.28 65.22 -26.52
N MET A 17 -28.15 65.46 -27.18
CA MET A 17 -27.20 64.40 -27.52
C MET A 17 -26.55 63.78 -26.27
N VAL A 18 -26.16 64.60 -25.28
CA VAL A 18 -25.57 64.14 -24.01
C VAL A 18 -26.59 63.37 -23.18
N THR A 19 -27.82 63.87 -23.08
CA THR A 19 -28.90 63.15 -22.36
C THR A 19 -29.25 61.84 -23.06
N PHE A 20 -29.29 61.79 -24.40
CA PHE A 20 -29.53 60.56 -25.15
C PHE A 20 -28.37 59.57 -25.02
N THR A 21 -27.11 60.03 -25.04
CA THR A 21 -25.94 59.16 -24.79
C THR A 21 -25.90 58.66 -23.35
N MET A 22 -26.21 59.49 -22.36
CA MET A 22 -26.30 59.05 -20.97
C MET A 22 -27.45 58.07 -20.75
N LEU A 23 -28.65 58.31 -21.31
CA LEU A 23 -29.79 57.41 -21.19
C LEU A 23 -29.56 56.09 -21.94
N SER A 24 -28.93 56.13 -23.11
CA SER A 24 -28.57 54.92 -23.85
C SER A 24 -27.40 54.17 -23.21
N ALA A 25 -26.44 54.85 -22.56
CA ALA A 25 -25.42 54.22 -21.73
C ALA A 25 -26.03 53.58 -20.49
N ARG A 26 -26.99 54.24 -19.82
CA ARG A 26 -27.74 53.68 -18.67
C ARG A 26 -28.58 52.47 -19.08
N ARG A 27 -29.27 52.53 -20.23
CA ARG A 27 -30.02 51.38 -20.78
C ARG A 27 -29.08 50.23 -21.15
N ARG A 28 -27.90 50.50 -21.73
CA ARG A 28 -26.88 49.48 -21.99
C ARG A 28 -26.33 48.88 -20.70
N HIS A 29 -26.10 49.70 -19.66
CA HIS A 29 -25.62 49.24 -18.36
C HIS A 29 -26.66 48.39 -17.60
N HIS A 30 -27.95 48.68 -17.77
CA HIS A 30 -29.03 47.86 -17.21
C HIS A 30 -29.34 46.62 -18.06
N ALA A 31 -29.05 46.63 -19.37
CA ALA A 31 -29.23 45.47 -20.25
C ALA A 31 -28.08 44.45 -20.17
N THR A 32 -26.89 44.83 -19.68
CA THR A 32 -25.76 43.92 -19.44
C THR A 32 -25.74 43.29 -18.05
N ILE A 33 -26.54 43.78 -17.11
CA ILE A 33 -26.84 43.06 -15.88
C ILE A 33 -28.04 42.18 -16.19
N ALA A 34 -27.78 41.04 -16.82
CA ALA A 34 -28.71 39.92 -16.72
C ALA A 34 -29.08 39.76 -15.24
N PRO A 35 -30.35 39.56 -14.87
CA PRO A 35 -30.66 39.19 -13.50
C PRO A 35 -29.75 38.01 -13.18
N ALA A 36 -28.94 38.13 -12.13
CA ALA A 36 -28.19 36.99 -11.62
C ALA A 36 -29.19 35.85 -11.56
N GLN A 37 -28.98 34.80 -12.36
CA GLN A 37 -29.81 33.62 -12.28
C GLN A 37 -29.87 33.29 -10.79
N VAL A 38 -31.08 33.27 -10.23
CA VAL A 38 -31.30 32.78 -8.88
C VAL A 38 -30.95 31.30 -8.99
N VAL A 39 -29.66 30.99 -8.82
CA VAL A 39 -29.19 29.63 -8.67
C VAL A 39 -29.88 29.19 -7.39
N GLY A 40 -30.84 28.26 -7.52
CA GLY A 40 -31.42 27.59 -6.36
C GLY A 40 -30.31 27.01 -5.48
N PRO A 41 -30.63 26.52 -4.28
CA PRO A 41 -29.62 25.87 -3.44
C PRO A 41 -28.85 24.85 -4.29
N ARG A 42 -27.53 25.03 -4.41
CA ARG A 42 -26.66 24.16 -5.19
C ARG A 42 -26.58 22.82 -4.48
N VAL A 43 -27.54 21.93 -4.76
CA VAL A 43 -27.53 20.57 -4.24
C VAL A 43 -26.35 19.85 -4.88
N LEU A 44 -25.44 19.32 -4.07
CA LEU A 44 -24.35 18.47 -4.53
C LEU A 44 -24.84 17.02 -4.66
N VAL A 45 -24.61 16.44 -5.83
CA VAL A 45 -24.87 15.01 -6.12
C VAL A 45 -23.56 14.24 -6.15
N HIS A 46 -23.62 12.94 -5.87
CA HIS A 46 -22.44 12.06 -5.89
C HIS A 46 -22.34 11.35 -7.23
N ASP A 47 -21.12 11.17 -7.73
CA ASP A 47 -20.84 10.26 -8.84
C ASP A 47 -19.70 9.31 -8.45
N ILE A 48 -19.91 8.01 -8.67
CA ILE A 48 -19.01 6.94 -8.20
C ILE A 48 -18.56 6.10 -9.39
N ASN A 49 -17.25 6.10 -9.68
CA ASN A 49 -16.64 5.29 -10.72
C ASN A 49 -16.34 3.88 -10.18
N ASP A 50 -16.97 2.86 -10.77
CA ASP A 50 -16.85 1.48 -10.31
C ASP A 50 -15.47 0.86 -10.54
N ASP A 51 -14.79 1.22 -11.62
CA ASP A 51 -13.45 0.70 -11.94
C ASP A 51 -12.38 1.20 -10.96
N ARG A 52 -12.54 2.44 -10.49
CA ARG A 52 -11.64 3.07 -9.52
C ARG A 52 -12.03 2.78 -8.07
N CYS A 53 -13.30 2.46 -7.81
CA CYS A 53 -13.77 2.17 -6.46
C CYS A 53 -13.17 0.84 -5.96
N THR A 54 -12.35 0.93 -4.92
CA THR A 54 -11.69 -0.23 -4.32
C THR A 54 -12.55 -0.97 -3.29
N GLY A 55 -13.73 -0.45 -2.95
CA GLY A 55 -14.55 -1.04 -1.88
C GLY A 55 -13.98 -0.85 -0.47
N CYS A 56 -13.00 0.02 -0.29
CA CYS A 56 -12.28 0.22 0.98
C CYS A 56 -13.07 0.85 2.13
N ASP A 57 -14.39 0.98 2.01
CA ASP A 57 -15.34 1.56 2.99
C ASP A 57 -15.07 2.96 3.57
N ALA A 58 -13.94 3.62 3.25
CA ALA A 58 -13.55 4.89 3.84
C ALA A 58 -14.64 5.98 3.75
N CYS A 59 -15.31 6.07 2.59
CA CYS A 59 -16.40 7.01 2.36
C CYS A 59 -17.68 6.68 3.15
N VAL A 60 -17.91 5.40 3.47
CA VAL A 60 -19.02 4.94 4.31
C VAL A 60 -18.72 5.28 5.77
N ALA A 61 -17.50 4.97 6.23
CA ALA A 61 -17.08 5.20 7.61
C ALA A 61 -17.04 6.68 8.01
N VAL A 62 -16.72 7.59 7.07
CA VAL A 62 -16.68 9.03 7.33
C VAL A 62 -18.07 9.69 7.27
N CYS A 63 -19.09 9.02 6.72
CA CYS A 63 -20.37 9.66 6.45
C CYS A 63 -21.18 9.88 7.74
N PRO A 64 -21.40 11.13 8.20
CA PRO A 64 -22.05 11.39 9.49
C PRO A 64 -23.54 11.01 9.50
N THR A 65 -24.17 10.95 8.33
CA THR A 65 -25.59 10.59 8.15
C THR A 65 -25.77 9.24 7.47
N ASN A 66 -24.68 8.46 7.33
CA ASN A 66 -24.69 7.09 6.80
C ASN A 66 -25.33 6.96 5.39
N VAL A 67 -25.21 7.98 4.54
CA VAL A 67 -25.80 8.07 3.17
C VAL A 67 -25.28 6.99 2.21
N LEU A 68 -24.05 6.55 2.44
CA LEU A 68 -23.31 5.62 1.59
C LEU A 68 -23.24 4.25 2.27
N ASP A 69 -23.28 3.18 1.46
CA ASP A 69 -22.93 1.83 1.91
C ASP A 69 -22.23 1.06 0.78
N LEU A 70 -21.68 -0.11 1.09
CA LEU A 70 -21.10 -1.01 0.09
C LEU A 70 -22.16 -1.98 -0.45
N VAL A 71 -22.36 -1.98 -1.76
CA VAL A 71 -23.17 -2.96 -2.48
C VAL A 71 -22.26 -3.66 -3.49
N ALA A 72 -22.15 -4.98 -3.39
CA ALA A 72 -21.19 -5.76 -4.19
C ALA A 72 -19.75 -5.20 -4.14
N ASN A 73 -19.31 -4.78 -2.95
CA ASN A 73 -18.01 -4.12 -2.68
C ASN A 73 -17.76 -2.84 -3.48
N LYS A 74 -18.81 -2.17 -3.94
CA LYS A 74 -18.72 -0.83 -4.52
C LYS A 74 -19.54 0.14 -3.67
N SER A 75 -19.02 1.34 -3.49
CA SER A 75 -19.73 2.38 -2.77
C SER A 75 -20.98 2.80 -3.56
N ARG A 76 -22.11 2.94 -2.86
CA ARG A 76 -23.39 3.38 -3.42
C ARG A 76 -24.04 4.39 -2.49
N VAL A 77 -24.65 5.41 -3.07
CA VAL A 77 -25.56 6.31 -2.35
C VAL A 77 -26.89 5.61 -2.19
N LEU A 78 -27.25 5.25 -0.95
CA LEU A 78 -28.52 4.58 -0.66
C LEU A 78 -29.56 5.54 -0.09
N ARG A 79 -29.13 6.61 0.58
CA ARG A 79 -30.02 7.56 1.27
C ARG A 79 -29.66 9.00 0.96
N PHE A 80 -29.77 9.39 -0.31
CA PHE A 80 -29.39 10.74 -0.76
C PHE A 80 -30.08 11.87 0.02
N HIS A 81 -31.34 11.68 0.40
CA HIS A 81 -32.12 12.67 1.16
C HIS A 81 -31.53 12.98 2.55
N ASP A 82 -30.71 12.09 3.11
CA ASP A 82 -30.04 12.29 4.40
C ASP A 82 -28.70 13.05 4.23
N CYS A 83 -28.31 13.38 3.00
CA CYS A 83 -27.02 14.01 2.74
C CYS A 83 -26.99 15.47 3.18
N ILE A 84 -26.08 15.78 4.10
CA ILE A 84 -25.81 17.15 4.57
C ILE A 84 -24.76 17.89 3.73
N GLN A 85 -24.31 17.30 2.62
CA GLN A 85 -23.38 17.90 1.66
C GLN A 85 -22.05 18.39 2.27
N CYS A 86 -21.53 17.65 3.26
CA CYS A 86 -20.27 17.98 3.94
C CYS A 86 -19.00 17.61 3.15
N GLU A 87 -19.13 16.96 1.99
CA GLU A 87 -18.04 16.57 1.06
C GLU A 87 -16.97 15.61 1.64
N GLN A 88 -17.09 15.17 2.89
CA GLN A 88 -16.09 14.31 3.55
C GLN A 88 -15.85 13.00 2.79
N CYS A 89 -16.90 12.43 2.19
CA CYS A 89 -16.82 11.19 1.42
C CYS A 89 -15.96 11.32 0.15
N MET A 90 -15.98 12.48 -0.53
CA MET A 90 -15.13 12.71 -1.71
C MET A 90 -13.67 12.94 -1.31
N PHE A 91 -13.42 13.70 -0.22
CA PHE A 91 -12.06 13.99 0.24
C PHE A 91 -11.34 12.78 0.83
N VAL A 92 -12.07 11.83 1.43
CA VAL A 92 -11.48 10.61 1.98
C VAL A 92 -11.25 9.54 0.91
N CYS A 93 -11.81 9.68 -0.31
CA CYS A 93 -11.70 8.66 -1.34
C CYS A 93 -10.27 8.59 -1.89
N PRO A 94 -9.50 7.52 -1.62
CA PRO A 94 -8.06 7.49 -1.94
C PRO A 94 -7.78 7.36 -3.43
N THR A 95 -8.77 6.91 -4.22
CA THR A 95 -8.65 6.71 -5.66
C THR A 95 -9.44 7.74 -6.47
N GLU A 96 -10.04 8.72 -5.79
CA GLU A 96 -10.94 9.71 -6.42
C GLU A 96 -12.09 9.03 -7.20
N ALA A 97 -12.50 7.82 -6.78
CA ALA A 97 -13.63 7.13 -7.39
C ALA A 97 -14.95 7.84 -7.12
N LEU A 98 -15.09 8.48 -5.96
CA LEU A 98 -16.28 9.23 -5.56
C LEU A 98 -15.98 10.73 -5.62
N VAL A 99 -16.82 11.46 -6.36
CA VAL A 99 -16.81 12.92 -6.43
C VAL A 99 -18.18 13.49 -6.08
N MET A 100 -18.22 14.71 -5.57
CA MET A 100 -19.44 15.49 -5.42
C MET A 100 -19.39 16.72 -6.32
N PHE A 101 -20.51 17.05 -6.97
CA PHE A 101 -20.60 18.17 -7.91
C PHE A 101 -22.03 18.72 -7.91
N PRO A 102 -22.23 20.00 -8.31
CA PRO A 102 -23.56 20.58 -8.34
C PRO A 102 -24.50 19.84 -9.30
N GLU A 103 -25.71 19.59 -8.84
CA GLU A 103 -26.78 18.99 -9.63
C GLU A 103 -27.03 19.77 -10.92
N GLY A 104 -27.22 19.05 -12.03
CA GLY A 104 -27.36 19.62 -13.36
C GLY A 104 -26.05 19.99 -14.05
N LEU A 105 -24.90 19.92 -13.36
CA LEU A 105 -23.59 20.00 -13.99
C LEU A 105 -23.03 18.60 -14.29
N GLN A 106 -21.90 18.57 -14.98
CA GLN A 106 -21.15 17.32 -15.21
C GLN A 106 -20.16 17.09 -14.06
N PRO A 107 -19.90 15.83 -13.68
CA PRO A 107 -18.86 15.50 -12.73
C PRO A 107 -17.49 15.94 -13.27
N PRO A 108 -16.54 16.31 -12.40
CA PRO A 108 -15.19 16.67 -12.82
C PRO A 108 -14.55 15.52 -13.61
N PRO A 109 -13.87 15.80 -14.73
CA PRO A 109 -13.26 14.76 -15.54
C PRO A 109 -12.07 14.13 -14.83
N LEU A 110 -11.78 12.87 -15.17
CA LEU A 110 -10.59 12.17 -14.73
C LEU A 110 -9.43 12.50 -15.67
N LYS A 111 -8.32 12.97 -15.09
CA LYS A 111 -7.04 13.05 -15.81
C LYS A 111 -6.34 11.70 -15.70
N ILE A 112 -6.30 10.95 -16.79
CA ILE A 112 -5.71 9.60 -16.84
C ILE A 112 -4.67 9.50 -17.96
N PRO A 113 -3.75 8.51 -17.89
CA PRO A 113 -2.87 8.20 -19.01
C PRO A 113 -3.68 7.91 -20.29
N GLU A 114 -3.20 8.40 -21.43
CA GLU A 114 -3.74 8.05 -22.74
C GLU A 114 -3.29 6.64 -23.10
N ILE A 115 -4.17 5.69 -22.81
CA ILE A 115 -4.00 4.27 -23.13
C ILE A 115 -5.24 3.74 -23.87
N ASP A 116 -5.02 2.76 -24.74
CA ASP A 116 -6.11 2.05 -25.42
C ASP A 116 -6.74 0.97 -24.52
N GLU A 117 -7.73 0.25 -25.06
CA GLU A 117 -8.41 -0.84 -24.33
C GLU A 117 -7.52 -2.03 -23.98
N ASN A 118 -6.34 -2.13 -24.61
CA ASN A 118 -5.35 -3.17 -24.37
C ASN A 118 -4.15 -2.64 -23.56
N PHE A 119 -4.32 -1.46 -22.93
CA PHE A 119 -3.34 -0.81 -22.06
C PHE A 119 -2.03 -0.43 -22.77
N GLN A 120 -2.05 -0.33 -24.11
CA GLN A 120 -0.96 0.25 -24.88
C GLN A 120 -1.03 1.77 -24.79
N THR A 121 0.12 2.42 -24.57
CA THR A 121 0.21 3.89 -24.51
C THR A 121 0.20 4.48 -25.91
N ALA A 122 0.19 5.82 -25.99
CA ALA A 122 0.41 6.52 -27.26
C ALA A 122 1.74 6.17 -27.97
N VAL A 123 2.68 5.50 -27.28
CA VAL A 123 3.92 4.96 -27.85
C VAL A 123 3.70 3.49 -28.21
N PRO A 124 3.61 3.12 -29.51
CA PRO A 124 3.27 1.75 -29.89
C PRO A 124 4.32 0.75 -29.38
N GLY A 125 3.87 -0.34 -28.75
CA GLY A 125 4.74 -1.35 -28.11
C GLY A 125 5.12 -1.05 -26.66
N GLN A 126 4.73 0.11 -26.11
CA GLN A 126 4.84 0.44 -24.69
C GLN A 126 3.47 0.25 -24.01
N TYR A 127 3.45 -0.41 -22.86
CA TYR A 127 2.23 -0.72 -22.12
C TYR A 127 2.30 -0.16 -20.70
N LEU A 128 1.17 0.29 -20.15
CA LEU A 128 1.07 0.82 -18.79
C LEU A 128 -0.06 0.11 -18.05
N ILE A 129 0.24 -0.59 -16.95
CA ILE A 129 -0.72 -1.45 -16.26
C ILE A 129 -0.77 -1.21 -14.74
N GLY A 130 -1.85 -1.71 -14.12
CA GLY A 130 -2.07 -1.65 -12.68
C GLY A 130 -2.66 -0.32 -12.21
N GLU A 131 -2.39 0.06 -10.97
CA GLU A 131 -3.04 1.20 -10.31
C GLU A 131 -2.81 2.53 -11.05
N VAL A 132 -1.60 2.73 -11.59
CA VAL A 132 -1.23 3.92 -12.37
C VAL A 132 -2.01 4.03 -13.68
N ALA A 133 -2.50 2.91 -14.22
CA ALA A 133 -3.37 2.85 -15.40
C ALA A 133 -4.86 2.97 -15.05
N GLY A 134 -5.20 3.25 -13.78
CA GLY A 134 -6.59 3.36 -13.33
C GLY A 134 -7.24 2.02 -12.95
N LYS A 135 -6.45 0.95 -12.82
CA LYS A 135 -6.91 -0.37 -12.36
C LYS A 135 -6.27 -0.73 -11.01
N PRO A 136 -6.79 -0.15 -9.90
CA PRO A 136 -6.31 -0.53 -8.57
C PRO A 136 -6.63 -2.02 -8.29
N LEU A 137 -6.05 -2.53 -7.21
CA LEU A 137 -6.17 -3.90 -6.69
C LEU A 137 -5.20 -4.93 -7.32
N VAL A 138 -4.80 -5.89 -6.48
CA VAL A 138 -3.75 -6.87 -6.79
C VAL A 138 -4.17 -7.82 -7.91
N LYS A 139 -5.41 -8.34 -7.86
CA LYS A 139 -5.95 -9.27 -8.86
C LYS A 139 -6.05 -8.63 -10.24
N ASN A 140 -6.56 -7.39 -10.30
CA ASN A 140 -6.63 -6.63 -11.55
C ASN A 140 -5.24 -6.43 -12.17
N ALA A 141 -4.27 -5.99 -11.37
CA ALA A 141 -2.91 -5.81 -11.85
C ALA A 141 -2.31 -7.13 -12.39
N ALA A 142 -2.54 -8.25 -11.70
CA ALA A 142 -2.07 -9.56 -12.13
C ALA A 142 -2.72 -10.01 -13.45
N ASN A 143 -4.03 -9.89 -13.61
CA ASN A 143 -4.72 -10.19 -14.87
C ASN A 143 -4.19 -9.34 -16.04
N LEU A 144 -4.01 -8.03 -15.82
CA LEU A 144 -3.46 -7.13 -16.83
C LEU A 144 -2.04 -7.51 -17.25
N GLY A 145 -1.21 -7.99 -16.31
CA GLY A 145 0.13 -8.48 -16.61
C GLY A 145 0.13 -9.61 -17.65
N ARG A 146 -0.82 -10.54 -17.54
CA ARG A 146 -1.01 -11.59 -18.55
C ARG A 146 -1.58 -11.03 -19.84
N SER A 147 -2.65 -10.23 -19.76
CA SER A 147 -3.36 -9.77 -20.96
C SER A 147 -2.49 -8.96 -21.90
N VAL A 148 -1.61 -8.09 -21.39
CA VAL A 148 -0.75 -7.26 -22.25
C VAL A 148 0.29 -8.10 -22.99
N VAL A 149 0.84 -9.14 -22.37
CA VAL A 149 1.80 -10.04 -23.04
C VAL A 149 1.09 -10.85 -24.13
N GLU A 150 -0.12 -11.33 -23.87
CA GLU A 150 -0.93 -12.03 -24.88
C GLU A 150 -1.28 -11.11 -26.06
N HIS A 151 -1.64 -9.85 -25.79
CA HIS A 151 -1.89 -8.86 -26.83
C HIS A 151 -0.62 -8.49 -27.63
N MET A 152 0.55 -8.45 -26.98
CA MET A 152 1.81 -8.21 -27.69
C MET A 152 2.07 -9.29 -28.74
N LEU A 153 1.80 -10.55 -28.42
CA LEU A 153 1.93 -11.67 -29.36
C LEU A 153 1.01 -11.51 -30.58
N THR A 154 -0.22 -11.01 -30.38
CA THR A 154 -1.15 -10.74 -31.50
C THR A 154 -0.75 -9.52 -32.33
N THR A 155 0.13 -8.66 -31.80
CA THR A 155 0.57 -7.41 -32.43
C THR A 155 2.05 -7.43 -32.83
N GLY A 156 2.55 -8.61 -33.19
CA GLY A 156 3.87 -8.76 -33.81
C GLY A 156 5.05 -8.76 -32.83
N LEU A 157 4.86 -9.22 -31.59
CA LEU A 157 5.94 -9.69 -30.73
C LEU A 157 6.28 -11.13 -31.11
N TYR A 158 7.55 -11.41 -31.41
CA TYR A 158 8.03 -12.75 -31.76
C TYR A 158 9.30 -13.08 -30.97
N PRO A 159 9.43 -14.27 -30.35
CA PRO A 159 10.61 -14.62 -29.57
C PRO A 159 11.91 -14.51 -30.39
N GLY A 160 12.93 -13.84 -29.84
CA GLY A 160 14.25 -13.74 -30.45
C GLY A 160 14.35 -12.81 -31.66
N ALA A 161 13.38 -11.91 -31.86
CA ALA A 161 13.37 -10.96 -32.98
C ALA A 161 14.63 -10.12 -33.12
N LEU A 162 15.21 -9.74 -31.97
CA LEU A 162 16.37 -8.87 -31.88
C LEU A 162 17.68 -9.68 -31.89
N GLY A 163 17.60 -10.98 -32.19
CA GLY A 163 18.71 -11.92 -32.12
C GLY A 163 18.64 -12.81 -30.86
N PRO A 164 19.70 -13.60 -30.61
CA PRO A 164 19.80 -14.43 -29.42
C PRO A 164 19.65 -13.59 -28.16
N ALA A 165 18.85 -14.06 -27.19
CA ALA A 165 18.71 -13.38 -25.92
C ALA A 165 20.07 -13.29 -25.21
N THR A 166 20.42 -12.10 -24.74
CA THR A 166 21.62 -11.84 -23.94
C THR A 166 21.21 -11.21 -22.61
N GLU A 167 22.18 -10.87 -21.76
CA GLU A 167 21.87 -10.12 -20.53
C GLU A 167 21.20 -8.78 -20.82
N SER A 168 21.54 -8.10 -21.92
CA SER A 168 21.00 -6.77 -22.26
C SER A 168 20.00 -6.79 -23.42
N VAL A 169 19.84 -7.88 -24.17
CA VAL A 169 18.89 -7.98 -25.29
C VAL A 169 17.83 -9.03 -24.96
N VAL A 170 16.58 -8.59 -24.84
CA VAL A 170 15.44 -9.44 -24.47
C VAL A 170 14.20 -9.08 -25.29
N ASP A 171 13.18 -9.92 -25.35
CA ASP A 171 11.94 -9.62 -26.07
C ASP A 171 11.12 -8.55 -25.35
N VAL A 172 11.02 -8.67 -24.02
CA VAL A 172 10.19 -7.78 -23.18
C VAL A 172 10.97 -7.25 -21.97
N VAL A 173 11.02 -5.94 -21.80
CA VAL A 173 11.48 -5.31 -20.56
C VAL A 173 10.27 -4.98 -19.70
N ILE A 174 10.28 -5.40 -18.43
CA ILE A 174 9.21 -5.18 -17.48
C ILE A 174 9.73 -4.28 -16.37
N VAL A 175 9.08 -3.13 -16.16
CA VAL A 175 9.50 -2.12 -15.18
C VAL A 175 8.61 -2.19 -13.94
N GLY A 176 9.19 -2.64 -12.84
CA GLY A 176 8.53 -2.83 -11.55
C GLY A 176 8.12 -4.28 -11.29
N SER A 177 8.40 -4.78 -10.09
CA SER A 177 8.08 -6.16 -9.66
C SER A 177 6.79 -6.26 -8.84
N GLY A 178 5.83 -5.37 -9.11
CA GLY A 178 4.48 -5.48 -8.57
C GLY A 178 3.72 -6.69 -9.14
N PRO A 179 2.48 -6.94 -8.68
CA PRO A 179 1.68 -8.09 -9.13
C PRO A 179 1.54 -8.18 -10.66
N GLY A 180 1.35 -7.05 -11.34
CA GLY A 180 1.28 -7.00 -12.79
C GLY A 180 2.60 -7.29 -13.49
N GLY A 181 3.72 -6.81 -12.96
CA GLY A 181 5.05 -7.08 -13.52
C GLY A 181 5.47 -8.53 -13.35
N LEU A 182 5.21 -9.11 -12.17
CA LEU A 182 5.43 -10.54 -11.92
C LEU A 182 4.56 -11.39 -12.83
N SER A 183 3.27 -11.08 -12.97
CA SER A 183 2.37 -11.79 -13.88
C SER A 183 2.80 -11.71 -15.35
N ALA A 184 3.24 -10.53 -15.80
CA ALA A 184 3.80 -10.37 -17.15
C ALA A 184 5.02 -11.27 -17.35
N ALA A 185 5.95 -11.31 -16.39
CA ALA A 185 7.13 -12.16 -16.44
C ALA A 185 6.77 -13.67 -16.48
N LEU A 186 5.84 -14.11 -15.64
CA LEU A 186 5.34 -15.49 -15.63
C LEU A 186 4.70 -15.86 -16.98
N THR A 187 3.99 -14.91 -17.60
CA THR A 187 3.40 -15.09 -18.93
C THR A 187 4.48 -15.14 -20.01
N CYS A 188 5.54 -14.33 -19.91
CA CYS A 188 6.70 -14.42 -20.80
C CYS A 188 7.35 -15.82 -20.74
N ILE A 189 7.54 -16.37 -19.53
CA ILE A 189 8.06 -17.75 -19.36
C ILE A 189 7.14 -18.76 -20.07
N GLN A 190 5.84 -18.69 -19.80
CA GLN A 190 4.85 -19.61 -20.36
C GLN A 190 4.76 -19.55 -21.90
N ARG A 191 5.13 -18.41 -22.49
CA ARG A 191 5.16 -18.17 -23.95
C ARG A 191 6.55 -18.33 -24.57
N GLY A 192 7.57 -18.70 -23.79
CA GLY A 192 8.94 -18.85 -24.29
C GLY A 192 9.62 -17.54 -24.72
N LEU A 193 9.17 -16.41 -24.18
CA LEU A 193 9.73 -15.09 -24.45
C LEU A 193 10.89 -14.80 -23.50
N SER A 194 11.97 -14.19 -24.01
CA SER A 194 13.03 -13.64 -23.17
C SER A 194 12.58 -12.33 -22.53
N TYR A 195 12.91 -12.13 -21.26
CA TYR A 195 12.50 -10.93 -20.54
C TYR A 195 13.50 -10.55 -19.44
N VAL A 196 13.31 -9.36 -18.88
CA VAL A 196 13.92 -8.93 -17.62
C VAL A 196 12.93 -8.09 -16.82
N VAL A 197 12.80 -8.37 -15.52
CA VAL A 197 12.08 -7.48 -14.59
C VAL A 197 13.09 -6.57 -13.91
N LEU A 198 12.87 -5.26 -14.00
CA LEU A 198 13.71 -4.23 -13.39
C LEU A 198 12.98 -3.66 -12.16
N GLU A 199 13.52 -3.89 -10.97
CA GLU A 199 12.96 -3.43 -9.69
C GLU A 199 13.91 -2.43 -9.03
N LYS A 200 13.37 -1.25 -8.70
CA LYS A 200 14.15 -0.16 -8.07
C LYS A 200 14.54 -0.49 -6.64
N GLU A 201 13.73 -1.26 -5.92
CA GLU A 201 13.95 -1.63 -4.53
C GLU A 201 14.75 -2.95 -4.42
N GLN A 202 15.21 -3.27 -3.21
CA GLN A 202 15.86 -4.57 -2.93
C GLN A 202 14.86 -5.71 -2.73
N ASP A 203 13.61 -5.37 -2.41
CA ASP A 203 12.52 -6.33 -2.22
C ASP A 203 11.59 -6.38 -3.41
N VAL A 204 11.14 -7.59 -3.73
CA VAL A 204 10.09 -7.83 -4.73
C VAL A 204 8.73 -7.45 -4.16
N ALA A 205 7.84 -6.96 -5.02
CA ALA A 205 6.49 -6.53 -4.63
C ALA A 205 6.51 -5.58 -3.43
N SER A 206 7.48 -4.66 -3.42
CA SER A 206 7.85 -3.80 -2.28
C SER A 206 6.64 -3.12 -1.61
N THR A 207 5.65 -2.69 -2.39
CA THR A 207 4.39 -2.12 -1.86
C THR A 207 3.68 -3.07 -0.89
N ILE A 208 3.52 -4.34 -1.25
CA ILE A 208 2.80 -5.35 -0.44
C ILE A 208 3.72 -5.87 0.67
N SER A 209 5.00 -6.10 0.37
CA SER A 209 5.99 -6.55 1.36
C SER A 209 6.09 -5.60 2.57
N ARG A 210 5.94 -4.29 2.34
CA ARG A 210 5.97 -3.22 3.35
C ARG A 210 4.63 -2.90 3.99
N TYR A 211 3.57 -3.65 3.71
CA TYR A 211 2.32 -3.51 4.46
C TYR A 211 2.55 -3.75 5.96
N PRO A 212 1.77 -3.16 6.88
CA PRO A 212 1.89 -3.49 8.30
C PRO A 212 1.74 -5.00 8.56
N LYS A 213 2.39 -5.48 9.62
CA LYS A 213 2.32 -6.89 10.00
C LYS A 213 0.87 -7.33 10.23
N GLY A 214 0.50 -8.50 9.71
CA GLY A 214 -0.86 -9.03 9.83
C GLY A 214 -1.89 -8.30 8.97
N LYS A 215 -1.48 -7.34 8.13
CA LYS A 215 -2.38 -6.73 7.15
C LYS A 215 -2.86 -7.79 6.16
N LEU A 216 -4.18 -7.89 6.02
CA LEU A 216 -4.83 -8.76 5.06
C LEU A 216 -4.73 -8.14 3.66
N VAL A 217 -4.27 -8.94 2.71
CA VAL A 217 -4.26 -8.65 1.28
C VAL A 217 -5.48 -9.34 0.69
N MET A 218 -6.47 -8.54 0.28
CA MET A 218 -7.70 -9.06 -0.31
C MET A 218 -7.51 -9.31 -1.80
N ALA A 219 -8.08 -10.40 -2.31
CA ALA A 219 -8.15 -10.71 -3.73
C ALA A 219 -9.36 -10.06 -4.40
N GLU A 220 -9.61 -8.79 -4.10
CA GLU A 220 -10.66 -8.02 -4.75
C GLU A 220 -10.25 -7.63 -6.19
N PRO A 221 -11.22 -7.45 -7.11
CA PRO A 221 -12.67 -7.67 -6.94
C PRO A 221 -13.04 -9.16 -6.86
N TYR A 222 -14.10 -9.52 -6.10
CA TYR A 222 -14.55 -10.93 -5.99
C TYR A 222 -15.41 -11.40 -7.16
N ASP A 223 -15.96 -10.47 -7.93
CA ASP A 223 -16.71 -10.75 -9.16
C ASP A 223 -15.82 -10.82 -10.41
N THR A 224 -14.50 -10.92 -10.20
CA THR A 224 -13.44 -11.04 -11.21
C THR A 224 -12.61 -12.28 -10.88
N GLU A 225 -12.40 -13.16 -11.84
CA GLU A 225 -11.56 -14.36 -11.68
C GLU A 225 -10.07 -14.01 -11.78
N ASN A 226 -9.20 -14.74 -11.07
CA ASN A 226 -7.75 -14.57 -11.23
C ASN A 226 -7.24 -15.44 -12.38
N LEU A 227 -7.29 -14.91 -13.61
CA LEU A 227 -6.82 -15.59 -14.81
C LEU A 227 -5.33 -15.34 -15.10
N SER A 228 -4.59 -14.78 -14.15
CA SER A 228 -3.13 -14.63 -14.26
C SER A 228 -2.39 -15.94 -13.97
N PHE A 229 -1.06 -15.90 -13.90
CA PHE A 229 -0.24 -17.01 -13.39
C PHE A 229 0.35 -16.73 -12.00
N LEU A 230 -0.03 -15.60 -11.39
CA LEU A 230 0.39 -15.23 -10.04
C LEU A 230 -0.71 -15.60 -9.03
N PRO A 231 -0.43 -16.40 -8.00
CA PRO A 231 -1.42 -16.71 -6.95
C PRO A 231 -1.91 -15.44 -6.25
N VAL A 232 -3.22 -15.17 -6.29
CA VAL A 232 -3.82 -14.01 -5.62
C VAL A 232 -5.13 -14.46 -4.98
N PHE A 233 -5.15 -14.51 -3.66
CA PHE A 233 -6.27 -14.95 -2.82
C PHE A 233 -6.24 -14.18 -1.49
N ASP A 234 -7.35 -14.21 -0.75
CA ASP A 234 -7.46 -13.52 0.55
C ASP A 234 -6.47 -14.12 1.55
N SER A 235 -5.45 -13.34 1.89
CA SER A 235 -4.33 -13.86 2.68
C SER A 235 -3.59 -12.74 3.38
N SER A 236 -2.93 -13.05 4.50
CA SER A 236 -1.95 -12.12 5.07
C SER A 236 -0.76 -11.93 4.13
N LYS A 237 -0.06 -10.79 4.21
CA LYS A 237 1.19 -10.59 3.45
C LYS A 237 2.24 -11.65 3.81
N GLU A 238 2.24 -12.11 5.07
CA GLU A 238 3.17 -13.10 5.62
C GLU A 238 2.98 -14.50 5.00
N GLN A 239 1.80 -14.77 4.45
CA GLN A 239 1.53 -16.00 3.70
C GLN A 239 1.72 -15.80 2.19
N LEU A 240 1.24 -14.68 1.65
CA LEU A 240 1.22 -14.43 0.22
C LEU A 240 2.63 -14.20 -0.37
N ILE A 241 3.47 -13.41 0.31
CA ILE A 241 4.82 -13.10 -0.19
C ILE A 241 5.72 -14.34 -0.24
N PRO A 242 5.75 -15.24 0.77
CA PRO A 242 6.47 -16.51 0.65
C PRO A 242 6.03 -17.38 -0.52
N ILE A 243 4.72 -17.47 -0.81
CA ILE A 243 4.21 -18.23 -1.96
C ILE A 243 4.74 -17.63 -3.27
N TRP A 244 4.74 -16.31 -3.40
CA TRP A 244 5.31 -15.65 -4.58
C TRP A 244 6.82 -15.90 -4.69
N LYS A 245 7.56 -15.85 -3.57
CA LYS A 245 9.00 -16.15 -3.53
C LYS A 245 9.27 -17.59 -3.98
N GLU A 246 8.54 -18.55 -3.43
CA GLU A 246 8.64 -19.94 -3.84
C GLU A 246 8.34 -20.12 -5.33
N LEU A 247 7.29 -19.47 -5.84
CA LEU A 247 6.95 -19.53 -7.27
C LEU A 247 8.08 -18.96 -8.13
N MET A 248 8.61 -17.79 -7.78
CA MET A 248 9.72 -17.14 -8.47
C MET A 248 10.96 -18.06 -8.51
N ASP A 249 11.26 -18.74 -7.40
CA ASP A 249 12.37 -19.68 -7.33
C ASP A 249 12.10 -20.92 -8.20
N ARG A 250 10.89 -21.49 -8.18
CA ARG A 250 10.53 -22.68 -8.98
C ARG A 250 10.64 -22.44 -10.49
N VAL A 251 10.26 -21.24 -10.95
CA VAL A 251 10.30 -20.87 -12.37
C VAL A 251 11.58 -20.12 -12.76
N GLN A 252 12.50 -19.93 -11.80
CA GLN A 252 13.77 -19.20 -11.98
C GLN A 252 13.56 -17.80 -12.58
N LEU A 253 12.66 -17.03 -11.98
CA LEU A 253 12.25 -15.73 -12.51
C LEU A 253 13.39 -14.71 -12.48
N ARG A 254 13.73 -14.14 -13.64
CA ARG A 254 14.78 -13.12 -13.76
C ARG A 254 14.29 -11.75 -13.28
N ILE A 255 14.78 -11.32 -12.12
CA ILE A 255 14.55 -9.97 -11.56
C ILE A 255 15.88 -9.33 -11.20
N ASN A 256 16.14 -8.14 -11.74
CA ASN A 256 17.23 -7.29 -11.29
C ASN A 256 16.70 -6.30 -10.25
N LYS A 257 17.21 -6.39 -9.02
CA LYS A 257 16.78 -5.59 -7.86
C LYS A 257 17.77 -4.45 -7.62
N GLY A 258 17.31 -3.35 -7.03
CA GLY A 258 18.12 -2.15 -6.84
C GLY A 258 18.47 -1.43 -8.14
N GLU A 259 17.75 -1.71 -9.23
CA GLU A 259 18.02 -1.18 -10.57
C GLU A 259 16.86 -0.28 -11.02
N SER A 260 17.11 1.03 -11.05
CA SER A 260 16.09 2.03 -11.38
C SER A 260 16.13 2.39 -12.87
N VAL A 261 14.98 2.41 -13.53
CA VAL A 261 14.85 2.85 -14.93
C VAL A 261 14.85 4.37 -15.03
N GLU A 262 15.78 4.92 -15.82
CA GLU A 262 16.00 6.37 -15.97
C GLU A 262 15.36 6.96 -17.23
N SER A 263 15.35 6.18 -18.32
CA SER A 263 14.76 6.57 -19.60
C SER A 263 14.39 5.35 -20.46
N ILE A 264 13.33 5.52 -21.24
CA ILE A 264 12.89 4.55 -22.25
C ILE A 264 12.76 5.31 -23.57
N GLN A 265 13.45 4.86 -24.60
CA GLN A 265 13.42 5.48 -25.93
C GLN A 265 13.06 4.43 -26.96
N LYS A 266 12.09 4.75 -27.83
CA LYS A 266 11.78 3.91 -28.98
C LYS A 266 12.79 4.18 -30.09
N THR A 267 13.42 3.14 -30.61
CA THR A 267 14.38 3.23 -31.70
C THR A 267 13.68 3.20 -33.07
N GLY A 268 14.38 3.63 -34.12
CA GLY A 268 13.84 3.69 -35.49
C GLY A 268 13.41 2.33 -36.09
N GLN A 269 13.80 1.21 -35.49
CA GLN A 269 13.43 -0.15 -35.93
C GLN A 269 12.20 -0.71 -35.20
N GLY A 270 11.52 0.09 -34.38
CA GLY A 270 10.35 -0.35 -33.61
C GLY A 270 10.68 -1.11 -32.32
N SER A 271 11.97 -1.21 -31.96
CA SER A 271 12.44 -1.69 -30.66
C SER A 271 12.60 -0.54 -29.66
N PHE A 272 12.96 -0.86 -28.43
CA PHE A 272 13.17 0.06 -27.33
C PHE A 272 14.60 -0.06 -26.81
N GLU A 273 15.16 1.07 -26.41
CA GLU A 273 16.34 1.18 -25.57
C GLU A 273 15.89 1.65 -24.18
N VAL A 274 16.18 0.85 -23.15
CA VAL A 274 15.83 1.11 -21.75
C VAL A 274 17.11 1.29 -20.95
N ARG A 275 17.35 2.51 -20.49
CA ARG A 275 18.52 2.86 -19.67
C ARG A 275 18.15 2.82 -18.20
N THR A 276 19.01 2.20 -17.40
CA THR A 276 18.89 2.11 -15.95
C THR A 276 20.10 2.72 -15.25
N THR A 277 20.09 2.72 -13.93
CA THR A 277 21.23 3.08 -13.09
C THR A 277 22.42 2.12 -13.21
N VAL A 278 22.25 0.96 -13.87
CA VAL A 278 23.26 -0.12 -13.94
C VAL A 278 23.66 -0.41 -15.39
N ALA A 279 22.69 -0.50 -16.29
CA ALA A 279 22.90 -0.99 -17.65
C ALA A 279 21.90 -0.39 -18.65
N THR A 280 22.08 -0.74 -19.92
CA THR A 280 21.13 -0.45 -21.00
C THR A 280 20.61 -1.76 -21.58
N TYR A 281 19.29 -1.85 -21.78
CA TYR A 281 18.62 -2.99 -22.37
C TYR A 281 17.98 -2.63 -23.71
N HIS A 282 17.93 -3.59 -24.62
CA HIS A 282 17.19 -3.51 -25.87
C HIS A 282 16.05 -4.50 -25.88
N SER A 283 14.85 -4.05 -26.23
CA SER A 283 13.67 -4.93 -26.29
C SER A 283 12.66 -4.59 -27.37
N GLN A 284 11.80 -5.53 -27.73
CA GLN A 284 10.73 -5.28 -28.69
C GLN A 284 9.57 -4.52 -28.04
N ARG A 285 9.32 -4.79 -26.75
CA ARG A 285 8.19 -4.25 -25.99
C ARG A 285 8.64 -3.84 -24.59
N VAL A 286 7.90 -2.92 -23.99
CA VAL A 286 8.12 -2.47 -22.61
C VAL A 286 6.80 -2.46 -21.85
N VAL A 287 6.79 -3.04 -20.65
CA VAL A 287 5.64 -3.03 -19.73
C VAL A 287 5.98 -2.16 -18.53
N LEU A 288 5.17 -1.14 -18.27
CA LEU A 288 5.27 -0.25 -17.11
C LEU A 288 4.27 -0.71 -16.04
N SER A 289 4.79 -1.30 -14.96
CA SER A 289 4.02 -1.80 -13.81
C SER A 289 4.52 -1.17 -12.50
N ILE A 290 4.69 0.15 -12.51
CA ILE A 290 5.40 0.93 -11.47
C ILE A 290 4.55 1.30 -10.25
N GLY A 291 3.23 1.06 -10.29
CA GLY A 291 2.28 1.51 -9.26
C GLY A 291 2.19 3.03 -9.13
N THR A 292 1.47 3.52 -8.11
CA THR A 292 1.22 4.95 -7.89
C THR A 292 2.09 5.56 -6.79
N ARG A 293 2.72 4.73 -5.95
CA ARG A 293 3.53 5.19 -4.79
C ARG A 293 4.72 6.06 -5.17
N GLY A 294 5.05 6.16 -6.47
CA GLY A 294 6.05 7.10 -6.96
C GLY A 294 7.43 6.91 -6.32
N LYS A 295 8.25 7.94 -6.40
CA LYS A 295 9.48 8.05 -5.59
C LYS A 295 9.09 8.79 -4.31
N PRO A 296 9.24 8.19 -3.11
CA PRO A 296 9.14 8.95 -1.87
C PRO A 296 10.01 10.20 -1.98
N ARG A 297 9.47 11.37 -1.59
CA ARG A 297 10.25 12.59 -1.63
C ARG A 297 11.42 12.43 -0.67
N THR A 298 12.60 12.88 -1.10
CA THR A 298 13.82 12.92 -0.30
C THR A 298 14.02 14.33 0.25
N LEU A 299 14.58 14.40 1.45
CA LEU A 299 15.05 15.62 2.10
C LEU A 299 16.29 16.18 1.40
N ASN A 300 17.03 15.34 0.68
CA ASN A 300 18.29 15.65 0.00
C ASN A 300 19.36 16.16 0.98
N VAL A 301 19.45 15.51 2.14
CA VAL A 301 20.40 15.81 3.20
C VAL A 301 21.44 14.70 3.35
N PRO A 302 22.66 15.01 3.81
CA PRO A 302 23.65 14.00 4.12
C PRO A 302 23.11 12.96 5.11
N GLY A 303 23.42 11.68 4.88
CA GLY A 303 23.01 10.57 5.75
C GLY A 303 21.56 10.10 5.58
N GLU A 304 20.76 10.70 4.69
CA GLU A 304 19.38 10.24 4.44
C GLU A 304 19.29 8.79 3.95
N ASN A 305 20.36 8.25 3.37
CA ASN A 305 20.43 6.86 2.90
C ASN A 305 20.87 5.85 3.99
N LEU A 306 20.99 6.28 5.26
CA LEU A 306 21.34 5.38 6.35
C LEU A 306 20.21 4.36 6.61
N PRO A 307 20.53 3.12 7.04
CA PRO A 307 19.54 2.04 7.22
C PRO A 307 18.51 2.31 8.33
N LYS A 308 18.70 3.36 9.13
CA LYS A 308 17.76 3.84 10.16
C LYS A 308 16.69 4.80 9.64
N VAL A 309 16.80 5.23 8.37
CA VAL A 309 15.88 6.20 7.76
C VAL A 309 14.88 5.44 6.88
N PHE A 310 13.60 5.59 7.21
CA PHE A 310 12.50 4.86 6.60
C PHE A 310 11.52 5.84 5.95
N SER A 311 10.92 5.46 4.83
CA SER A 311 9.88 6.24 4.16
C SER A 311 8.45 5.75 4.46
N LEU A 312 8.31 4.82 5.41
CA LEU A 312 7.05 4.21 5.84
C LEU A 312 7.23 3.61 7.24
N LEU A 313 6.20 3.70 8.08
CA LEU A 313 6.12 2.96 9.33
C LEU A 313 5.43 1.61 9.10
N GLU A 314 6.13 0.51 9.37
CA GLU A 314 5.58 -0.85 9.20
C GLU A 314 4.88 -1.36 10.45
N ASP A 315 5.57 -1.34 11.59
CA ASP A 315 5.09 -1.84 12.88
C ASP A 315 5.59 -0.89 13.99
N PRO A 316 4.69 -0.16 14.68
CA PRO A 316 5.08 0.76 15.74
C PRO A 316 5.65 0.03 16.98
N ASP A 317 5.25 -1.22 17.23
CA ASP A 317 5.64 -1.98 18.42
C ASP A 317 7.14 -2.38 18.39
N MET A 318 7.76 -2.39 17.21
CA MET A 318 9.21 -2.63 17.08
C MET A 318 10.07 -1.50 17.69
N TRP A 319 9.44 -0.35 18.00
CA TRP A 319 10.13 0.86 18.44
C TRP A 319 9.83 1.23 19.90
N THR A 320 9.17 0.36 20.66
CA THR A 320 8.91 0.56 22.09
C THR A 320 10.20 0.90 22.84
N GLY A 321 10.19 2.00 23.60
CA GLY A 321 11.32 2.49 24.40
C GLY A 321 12.46 3.14 23.60
N ARG A 322 12.39 3.17 22.26
CA ARG A 322 13.42 3.76 21.38
C ARG A 322 13.15 5.22 21.05
N SER A 323 14.20 5.97 20.71
CA SER A 323 14.11 7.36 20.27
C SER A 323 13.87 7.42 18.78
N VAL A 324 12.72 7.96 18.38
CA VAL A 324 12.28 7.97 16.98
C VAL A 324 11.98 9.38 16.51
N LEU A 325 12.57 9.76 15.38
CA LEU A 325 12.22 10.99 14.66
C LEU A 325 11.13 10.68 13.63
N VAL A 326 10.10 11.51 13.55
CA VAL A 326 9.13 11.54 12.43
C VAL A 326 9.28 12.87 11.72
N VAL A 327 9.49 12.86 10.40
CA VAL A 327 9.65 14.07 9.58
C VAL A 327 8.42 14.24 8.69
N GLY A 328 7.68 15.34 8.89
CA GLY A 328 6.47 15.64 8.12
C GLY A 328 5.36 16.23 8.98
N GLY A 329 4.29 16.69 8.32
CA GLY A 329 3.14 17.31 9.01
C GLY A 329 1.81 17.10 8.29
N GLY A 330 1.72 16.09 7.43
CA GLY A 330 0.45 15.60 6.88
C GLY A 330 -0.06 14.39 7.68
N ASP A 331 -1.17 13.80 7.23
CA ASP A 331 -1.82 12.69 7.94
C ASP A 331 -0.91 11.51 8.22
N SER A 332 -0.17 11.01 7.22
CA SER A 332 0.73 9.88 7.40
C SER A 332 1.79 10.12 8.48
N ALA A 333 2.32 11.35 8.58
CA ALA A 333 3.29 11.70 9.60
C ALA A 333 2.64 11.77 10.99
N CYS A 334 1.44 12.36 11.09
CA CYS A 334 0.71 12.47 12.36
C CYS A 334 0.28 11.10 12.88
N GLU A 335 -0.30 10.25 12.02
CA GLU A 335 -0.73 8.90 12.37
C GLU A 335 0.44 8.02 12.80
N ALA A 336 1.58 8.10 12.09
CA ALA A 336 2.79 7.37 12.47
C ALA A 336 3.31 7.82 13.84
N ALA A 337 3.38 9.13 14.09
CA ALA A 337 3.84 9.68 15.36
C ALA A 337 2.92 9.27 16.53
N LEU A 338 1.60 9.30 16.32
CA LEU A 338 0.62 8.85 17.31
C LEU A 338 0.76 7.36 17.60
N ALA A 339 0.84 6.52 16.57
CA ALA A 339 1.00 5.08 16.71
C ALA A 339 2.30 4.71 17.45
N LEU A 340 3.42 5.33 17.09
CA LEU A 340 4.70 5.14 17.78
C LEU A 340 4.64 5.56 19.26
N ALA A 341 3.97 6.67 19.56
CA ALA A 341 3.79 7.14 20.94
C ALA A 341 2.83 6.25 21.75
N ASP A 342 1.82 5.64 21.12
CA ASP A 342 0.94 4.66 21.75
C ASP A 342 1.66 3.33 22.03
N SER A 343 2.58 2.92 21.16
CA SER A 343 3.46 1.77 21.37
C SER A 343 4.62 2.03 22.36
N GLY A 344 4.73 3.25 22.90
CA GLY A 344 5.71 3.61 23.93
C GLY A 344 7.10 4.02 23.40
N ALA A 345 7.22 4.43 22.15
CA ALA A 345 8.44 5.06 21.63
C ALA A 345 8.60 6.50 22.12
N LYS A 346 9.84 6.99 22.24
CA LYS A 346 10.15 8.40 22.53
C LYS A 346 10.14 9.18 21.21
N VAL A 347 9.01 9.81 20.88
CA VAL A 347 8.80 10.41 19.55
C VAL A 347 9.12 11.90 19.51
N ILE A 348 9.96 12.30 18.56
CA ILE A 348 10.11 13.70 18.13
C ILE A 348 9.46 13.82 16.75
N ILE A 349 8.57 14.80 16.56
CA ILE A 349 8.03 15.12 15.23
C ILE A 349 8.61 16.46 14.73
N SER A 350 9.34 16.41 13.62
CA SER A 350 9.97 17.56 12.96
C SER A 350 9.11 17.99 11.77
N TYR A 351 8.66 19.24 11.78
CA TYR A 351 7.88 19.80 10.70
C TYR A 351 8.24 21.24 10.38
N ARG A 352 8.50 21.53 9.10
CA ARG A 352 8.83 22.87 8.59
C ARG A 352 7.71 23.90 8.75
N GLY A 353 6.47 23.44 8.87
CA GLY A 353 5.31 24.32 9.03
C GLY A 353 5.18 24.85 10.45
N LYS A 354 4.41 25.94 10.60
CA LYS A 354 4.10 26.54 11.91
C LYS A 354 3.00 25.81 12.70
N GLY A 355 2.39 24.77 12.10
CA GLY A 355 1.32 23.97 12.70
C GLY A 355 0.78 22.96 11.69
N PHE A 356 0.14 21.88 12.16
CA PHE A 356 -0.26 20.71 11.37
C PHE A 356 -1.49 20.93 10.46
N ASN A 357 -1.57 22.07 9.78
CA ASN A 357 -2.70 22.46 8.95
C ASN A 357 -2.89 21.59 7.69
N ARG A 358 -1.91 20.74 7.36
CA ARG A 358 -2.00 19.79 6.23
C ARG A 358 -2.63 18.46 6.62
N ALA A 359 -2.75 18.18 7.92
CA ALA A 359 -3.40 16.97 8.41
C ALA A 359 -4.91 17.21 8.56
N ALA A 360 -5.69 16.15 8.43
CA ALA A 360 -7.10 16.15 8.73
C ALA A 360 -7.34 16.70 10.16
N PRO A 361 -8.46 17.43 10.40
CA PRO A 361 -8.71 18.08 11.69
C PRO A 361 -8.59 17.13 12.88
N LYS A 362 -9.02 15.87 12.73
CA LYS A 362 -8.90 14.82 13.76
C LYS A 362 -7.43 14.52 14.11
N ASN A 363 -6.59 14.33 13.09
CA ASN A 363 -5.17 14.00 13.26
C ASN A 363 -4.40 15.20 13.81
N LYS A 364 -4.72 16.42 13.36
CA LYS A 364 -4.20 17.67 13.92
C LYS A 364 -4.51 17.80 15.42
N SER A 365 -5.78 17.68 15.80
CA SER A 365 -6.17 17.81 17.22
C SER A 365 -5.54 16.71 18.08
N ALA A 366 -5.40 15.49 17.56
CA ALA A 366 -4.77 14.39 18.27
C ALA A 366 -3.27 14.62 18.50
N ILE A 367 -2.52 15.04 17.47
CA ILE A 367 -1.08 15.28 17.61
C ILE A 367 -0.79 16.47 18.52
N GLU A 368 -1.59 17.54 18.45
CA GLU A 368 -1.48 18.71 19.33
C GLU A 368 -1.76 18.34 20.79
N ARG A 369 -2.76 17.47 21.03
CA ARG A 369 -3.05 16.93 22.36
C ARG A 369 -1.89 16.08 22.90
N TYR A 370 -1.34 15.16 22.11
CA TYR A 370 -0.20 14.33 22.53
C TYR A 370 1.04 15.17 22.83
N ALA A 371 1.25 16.25 22.07
CA ALA A 371 2.32 17.20 22.34
C ALA A 371 2.10 17.96 23.66
N ALA A 372 0.86 18.42 23.93
CA ALA A 372 0.52 19.09 25.19
C ALA A 372 0.63 18.16 26.41
N GLU A 373 0.30 16.87 26.25
CA GLU A 373 0.48 15.83 27.26
C GLU A 373 1.96 15.43 27.46
N GLY A 374 2.89 15.96 26.65
CA GLY A 374 4.30 15.61 26.71
C GLY A 374 4.62 14.19 26.21
N ARG A 375 3.70 13.55 25.49
CA ARG A 375 3.91 12.21 24.90
C ARG A 375 4.71 12.25 23.60
N ILE A 376 4.67 13.40 22.91
CA ILE A 376 5.39 13.65 21.65
C ILE A 376 6.08 15.02 21.74
N LYS A 377 7.35 15.10 21.36
CA LYS A 377 8.08 16.37 21.28
C LYS A 377 7.91 16.96 19.87
N ALA A 378 6.99 17.91 19.71
CA ALA A 378 6.76 18.59 18.44
C ALA A 378 7.78 19.73 18.22
N LYS A 379 8.57 19.65 17.14
CA LYS A 379 9.49 20.69 16.69
C LYS A 379 8.93 21.33 15.42
N LEU A 380 8.11 22.37 15.58
CA LEU A 380 7.55 23.14 14.47
C LEU A 380 8.56 24.16 13.94
N GLY A 381 8.39 24.57 12.68
CA GLY A 381 9.35 25.44 11.99
C GLY A 381 10.74 24.84 11.83
N SER A 382 10.88 23.52 11.95
CA SER A 382 12.18 22.83 11.94
C SER A 382 12.47 22.13 10.61
N GLN A 383 13.75 21.96 10.31
CA GLN A 383 14.24 21.24 9.12
C GLN A 383 15.41 20.33 9.51
N VAL A 384 15.38 19.08 9.06
CA VAL A 384 16.52 18.18 9.19
C VAL A 384 17.65 18.67 8.27
N LEU A 385 18.87 18.70 8.79
CA LEU A 385 20.08 19.11 8.06
C LEU A 385 20.96 17.93 7.68
N GLN A 386 21.05 16.91 8.54
CA GLN A 386 21.87 15.72 8.34
C GLN A 386 21.43 14.60 9.28
N PHE A 387 21.59 13.35 8.83
CA PHE A 387 21.53 12.17 9.68
C PHE A 387 22.93 11.61 9.94
N GLU A 388 23.16 11.16 11.17
CA GLU A 388 24.31 10.35 11.55
C GLU A 388 23.84 8.97 12.06
N ALA A 389 24.77 8.07 12.35
CA ALA A 389 24.47 6.68 12.72
C ALA A 389 23.54 6.59 13.97
N ASP A 390 23.73 7.45 14.95
CA ASP A 390 23.05 7.45 16.25
C ASP A 390 22.25 8.74 16.52
N SER A 391 22.30 9.71 15.61
CA SER A 391 21.68 11.01 15.80
C SER A 391 21.16 11.66 14.51
N VAL A 392 20.50 12.79 14.70
CA VAL A 392 20.01 13.67 13.65
C VAL A 392 20.24 15.13 14.05
N THR A 393 20.75 15.92 13.12
CA THR A 393 20.94 17.37 13.30
C THR A 393 19.80 18.11 12.61
N MET A 394 19.14 19.02 13.34
CA MET A 394 17.99 19.80 12.86
C MET A 394 18.20 21.29 13.10
N ALA A 395 17.86 22.11 12.11
CA ALA A 395 17.61 23.53 12.28
C ALA A 395 16.21 23.72 12.89
N LEU A 396 16.10 24.54 13.92
CA LEU A 396 14.85 24.86 14.60
C LEU A 396 14.29 26.20 14.14
N GLY A 397 13.01 26.45 14.45
CA GLY A 397 12.32 27.68 14.05
C GLY A 397 12.88 28.97 14.67
N ASP A 398 13.71 28.86 15.71
CA ASP A 398 14.46 29.97 16.33
C ASP A 398 15.81 30.25 15.65
N GLY A 399 16.14 29.51 14.59
CA GLY A 399 17.42 29.61 13.87
C GLY A 399 18.57 28.81 14.50
N SER A 400 18.36 28.20 15.67
CA SER A 400 19.37 27.34 16.29
C SER A 400 19.49 26.00 15.56
N GLN A 401 20.67 25.39 15.64
CA GLN A 401 20.89 24.01 15.19
C GLN A 401 21.10 23.12 16.40
N LYS A 402 20.35 22.03 16.47
CA LYS A 402 20.41 21.08 17.59
C LYS A 402 20.54 19.66 17.08
N ARG A 403 21.30 18.86 17.82
CA ARG A 403 21.53 17.44 17.55
C ARG A 403 20.69 16.63 18.52
N TYR A 404 19.92 15.68 18.00
CA TYR A 404 19.07 14.79 18.78
C TYR A 404 19.49 13.34 18.54
N PRO A 405 19.62 12.52 19.59
CA PRO A 405 19.81 11.09 19.40
C PRO A 405 18.53 10.46 18.87
N ASN A 406 18.68 9.53 17.94
CA ASN A 406 17.56 8.76 17.40
C ASN A 406 18.03 7.41 16.89
N ASP A 407 17.27 6.37 17.21
CA ASP A 407 17.48 5.00 16.72
C ASP A 407 16.88 4.83 15.31
N ALA A 408 15.83 5.58 14.99
CA ALA A 408 15.16 5.57 13.69
C ALA A 408 14.63 6.94 13.29
N ALA A 409 14.45 7.15 11.98
CA ALA A 409 13.78 8.30 11.42
C ALA A 409 12.76 7.88 10.36
N PHE A 410 11.52 8.35 10.47
CA PHE A 410 10.46 8.13 9.49
C PHE A 410 10.22 9.40 8.68
N VAL A 411 10.72 9.44 7.45
CA VAL A 411 10.60 10.56 6.51
C VAL A 411 9.29 10.42 5.73
N LEU A 412 8.23 11.04 6.25
CA LEU A 412 6.85 10.92 5.78
C LEU A 412 6.38 12.26 5.15
N ILE A 413 7.14 12.73 4.16
CA ILE A 413 6.91 14.00 3.45
C ILE A 413 6.14 13.85 2.12
N GLY A 414 5.51 12.68 1.94
CA GLY A 414 4.78 12.30 0.75
C GLY A 414 5.68 11.77 -0.37
N ALA A 415 5.05 11.35 -1.47
CA ALA A 415 5.72 10.94 -2.68
C ALA A 415 5.29 11.84 -3.85
N ASP A 416 6.13 11.95 -4.86
CA ASP A 416 5.71 12.54 -6.13
C ASP A 416 5.02 11.46 -6.97
N PRO A 417 3.76 11.67 -7.40
CA PRO A 417 3.12 10.80 -8.38
C PRO A 417 4.03 10.68 -9.60
N PRO A 418 4.14 9.50 -10.24
CA PRO A 418 5.10 9.28 -11.33
C PRO A 418 4.76 10.02 -12.63
N VAL A 419 3.86 11.02 -12.61
CA VAL A 419 3.35 11.73 -13.80
C VAL A 419 4.48 12.33 -14.63
N ALA A 420 5.37 13.13 -14.03
CA ALA A 420 6.48 13.76 -14.75
C ALA A 420 7.44 12.72 -15.37
N TRP A 421 7.64 11.59 -14.68
CA TRP A 421 8.47 10.50 -15.21
C TRP A 421 7.76 9.77 -16.36
N LEU A 422 6.45 9.53 -16.23
CA LEU A 422 5.61 8.94 -17.28
C LEU A 422 5.60 9.81 -18.54
N GLU A 423 5.42 11.12 -18.39
CA GLU A 423 5.51 12.09 -19.48
C GLU A 423 6.89 12.06 -20.15
N LYS A 424 7.97 11.99 -19.35
CA LYS A 424 9.35 11.87 -19.87
C LYS A 424 9.57 10.60 -20.70
N VAL A 425 8.90 9.48 -20.36
CA VAL A 425 8.99 8.22 -21.15
C VAL A 425 7.94 8.12 -22.25
N GLY A 426 7.22 9.20 -22.54
CA GLY A 426 6.31 9.33 -23.69
C GLY A 426 4.83 9.06 -23.39
N VAL A 427 4.46 8.83 -22.13
CA VAL A 427 3.06 8.64 -21.74
C VAL A 427 2.35 9.99 -21.68
N ARG A 428 1.36 10.18 -22.55
CA ARG A 428 0.50 11.37 -22.53
C ARG A 428 -0.65 11.19 -21.54
N PHE A 429 -1.24 12.29 -21.10
CA PHE A 429 -2.43 12.29 -20.24
C PHE A 429 -3.59 12.99 -20.95
N VAL A 430 -4.78 12.44 -20.80
CA VAL A 430 -6.02 12.96 -21.39
C VAL A 430 -7.10 13.07 -20.32
N GLU A 431 -8.05 13.97 -20.54
CA GLU A 431 -9.27 14.03 -19.76
C GLU A 431 -10.29 13.05 -20.31
N ARG A 432 -10.92 12.31 -19.41
CA ARG A 432 -12.04 11.41 -19.70
C ARG A 432 -13.21 11.72 -18.76
N PRO A 433 -14.45 11.42 -19.17
CA PRO A 433 -15.60 11.52 -18.26
C PRO A 433 -15.33 10.75 -16.95
N HIS A 434 -15.89 11.23 -15.83
CA HIS A 434 -15.70 10.56 -14.53
C HIS A 434 -16.11 9.09 -14.55
N GLN A 435 -17.12 8.75 -15.35
CA GLN A 435 -17.62 7.39 -15.53
C GLN A 435 -16.88 6.54 -16.56
N PHE A 436 -15.72 6.98 -17.06
CA PHE A 436 -14.93 6.17 -17.97
C PHE A 436 -14.41 4.89 -17.30
N GLN A 437 -14.59 3.75 -17.98
CA GLN A 437 -14.26 2.41 -17.49
C GLN A 437 -13.59 1.58 -18.59
N PHE A 438 -12.64 0.73 -18.21
CA PHE A 438 -12.00 -0.27 -19.08
C PHE A 438 -12.67 -1.65 -18.99
N GLY A 439 -13.56 -1.88 -18.02
CA GLY A 439 -14.24 -3.16 -17.80
C GLY A 439 -13.41 -4.18 -17.02
N LYS A 440 -13.93 -5.40 -16.81
CA LYS A 440 -13.30 -6.38 -15.91
C LYS A 440 -11.98 -6.91 -16.48
N SER A 441 -11.03 -7.17 -15.59
CA SER A 441 -9.67 -7.55 -16.01
C SER A 441 -9.58 -8.99 -16.54
N ASP A 442 -10.43 -9.89 -16.05
CA ASP A 442 -10.58 -11.25 -16.56
C ASP A 442 -11.21 -11.28 -17.96
N ASP A 443 -12.21 -10.44 -18.24
CA ASP A 443 -12.76 -10.28 -19.59
C ASP A 443 -11.67 -9.89 -20.60
N ILE A 444 -10.76 -8.99 -20.22
CA ILE A 444 -9.63 -8.57 -21.07
C ILE A 444 -8.69 -9.76 -21.33
N VAL A 445 -8.39 -10.59 -20.33
CA VAL A 445 -7.60 -11.82 -20.53
C VAL A 445 -8.33 -12.77 -21.49
N ARG A 446 -9.65 -12.94 -21.33
CA ARG A 446 -10.47 -13.85 -22.15
C ARG A 446 -10.56 -13.44 -23.62
N ARG A 447 -10.36 -12.16 -23.97
CA ARG A 447 -10.23 -11.70 -25.37
C ARG A 447 -9.11 -12.43 -26.12
N PHE A 448 -8.03 -12.76 -25.42
CA PHE A 448 -6.84 -13.39 -26.01
C PHE A 448 -6.72 -14.87 -25.65
N VAL A 449 -7.23 -15.28 -24.48
CA VAL A 449 -7.13 -16.65 -23.98
C VAL A 449 -8.51 -17.17 -23.61
N ALA A 450 -9.25 -17.65 -24.60
CA ALA A 450 -10.64 -18.10 -24.44
C ALA A 450 -10.83 -19.20 -23.37
N ARG A 451 -9.84 -20.10 -23.21
CA ARG A 451 -9.84 -21.20 -22.22
C ARG A 451 -8.90 -20.94 -21.04
N ALA A 452 -8.74 -19.67 -20.64
CA ALA A 452 -7.98 -19.35 -19.43
C ALA A 452 -8.62 -20.01 -18.20
N THR A 453 -7.80 -20.71 -17.43
CA THR A 453 -8.14 -21.31 -16.14
C THR A 453 -7.70 -20.39 -15.02
N GLU A 454 -8.39 -20.45 -13.89
CA GLU A 454 -8.01 -19.72 -12.69
C GLU A 454 -6.65 -20.19 -12.15
N CYS A 455 -5.89 -19.22 -11.63
CA CYS A 455 -4.58 -19.46 -11.04
C CYS A 455 -4.71 -20.21 -9.71
N PRO A 456 -3.97 -21.30 -9.50
CA PRO A 456 -3.90 -21.98 -8.21
C PRO A 456 -3.35 -21.06 -7.12
N GLU A 457 -3.80 -21.27 -5.89
CA GLU A 457 -3.34 -20.51 -4.72
C GLU A 457 -1.94 -20.94 -4.22
N ASP A 458 -1.44 -22.09 -4.69
CA ASP A 458 -0.13 -22.62 -4.31
C ASP A 458 0.92 -22.48 -5.42
N ALA A 459 2.17 -22.25 -5.00
CA ALA A 459 3.30 -22.01 -5.89
C ALA A 459 3.61 -23.21 -6.80
N ALA A 460 3.44 -24.44 -6.32
CA ALA A 460 3.80 -25.65 -7.06
C ALA A 460 2.88 -25.87 -8.26
N ARG A 461 1.56 -25.74 -8.07
CA ARG A 461 0.56 -25.87 -9.14
C ARG A 461 0.58 -24.67 -10.08
N ALA A 462 0.81 -23.46 -9.57
CA ALA A 462 1.04 -22.30 -10.43
C ALA A 462 2.28 -22.50 -11.34
N ALA A 463 3.40 -23.00 -10.79
CA ALA A 463 4.58 -23.33 -11.57
C ALA A 463 4.32 -24.44 -12.62
N ALA A 464 3.51 -25.45 -12.28
CA ALA A 464 3.09 -26.49 -13.24
C ALA A 464 2.36 -25.91 -14.45
N GLN A 465 1.44 -24.96 -14.22
CA GLN A 465 0.71 -24.29 -15.30
C GLN A 465 1.63 -23.47 -16.21
N ILE A 466 2.68 -22.87 -15.65
CA ILE A 466 3.64 -22.04 -16.40
C ILE A 466 4.60 -22.91 -17.21
N LEU A 467 5.15 -23.97 -16.62
CA LEU A 467 6.19 -24.80 -17.22
C LEU A 467 5.66 -25.94 -18.11
N GLY A 468 4.33 -26.13 -18.19
CA GLY A 468 3.72 -27.09 -19.10
C GLY A 468 3.88 -28.57 -18.70
N GLY A 469 4.17 -28.87 -17.43
CA GLY A 469 4.32 -30.23 -16.92
C GLY A 469 3.73 -30.39 -15.52
N SER A 470 3.41 -31.64 -15.11
CA SER A 470 3.17 -31.94 -13.71
C SER A 470 4.47 -31.67 -12.95
N THR A 471 4.58 -30.54 -12.25
CA THR A 471 5.62 -30.41 -11.23
C THR A 471 5.37 -31.57 -10.28
N GLY A 472 6.30 -32.52 -10.19
CA GLY A 472 6.16 -33.75 -9.43
C GLY A 472 6.08 -33.48 -7.93
N VAL A 473 4.93 -32.96 -7.49
CA VAL A 473 4.59 -32.66 -6.12
C VAL A 473 3.14 -33.10 -5.97
N GLU A 474 2.94 -34.30 -5.41
CA GLU A 474 1.66 -34.60 -4.80
C GLU A 474 1.34 -33.46 -3.82
N PRO A 475 0.15 -32.85 -3.88
CA PRO A 475 -0.27 -31.98 -2.79
C PRO A 475 -0.17 -32.80 -1.49
N PRO A 476 0.18 -32.22 -0.34
CA PRO A 476 -0.06 -32.92 0.91
C PRO A 476 -1.56 -33.24 0.90
N ARG A 477 -1.88 -34.53 0.76
CA ARG A 477 -3.25 -35.03 0.87
C ARG A 477 -3.83 -34.34 2.09
N ALA A 478 -4.92 -33.60 1.92
CA ALA A 478 -5.70 -33.13 3.05
C ALA A 478 -5.93 -34.37 3.92
N ALA A 479 -5.22 -34.43 5.06
CA ALA A 479 -5.49 -35.44 6.04
C ALA A 479 -6.94 -35.17 6.44
N ALA A 480 -7.83 -36.06 6.02
CA ALA A 480 -9.09 -36.24 6.68
C ALA A 480 -8.76 -36.23 8.18
N VAL A 481 -9.39 -35.32 8.92
CA VAL A 481 -9.36 -35.32 10.37
C VAL A 481 -10.13 -36.57 10.81
N ALA A 482 -9.46 -37.71 10.69
CA ALA A 482 -9.85 -38.98 11.23
C ALA A 482 -8.89 -39.22 12.40
N SER A 483 -9.45 -39.01 13.58
CA SER A 483 -9.06 -39.59 14.87
C SER A 483 -7.91 -40.59 14.81
N LEU A 484 -6.78 -40.21 15.43
CA LEU A 484 -5.64 -41.08 15.73
C LEU A 484 -6.08 -42.37 16.45
N PRO A 485 -5.73 -43.56 15.93
CA PRO A 485 -5.66 -44.78 16.74
C PRO A 485 -4.31 -44.86 17.46
N MET A 486 -4.37 -45.18 18.76
CA MET A 486 -3.23 -45.43 19.64
C MET A 486 -2.44 -46.68 19.18
N PRO A 487 -1.09 -46.66 19.13
CA PRO A 487 -0.31 -47.88 18.95
C PRO A 487 -0.11 -48.60 20.28
N MET A 488 -0.64 -49.81 20.39
CA MET A 488 -0.32 -50.79 21.41
C MET A 488 0.69 -51.80 20.84
N GLY A 489 1.82 -51.96 21.52
CA GLY A 489 2.80 -53.05 21.35
C GLY A 489 3.75 -52.85 20.16
N GLY A 490 5.06 -53.05 20.25
CA GLY A 490 5.94 -53.47 21.33
C GLY A 490 7.21 -53.99 20.68
N GLU A 491 8.36 -53.33 20.87
CA GLU A 491 9.69 -53.96 20.76
C GLU A 491 10.80 -53.01 21.25
N ASN A 492 11.76 -53.61 21.94
CA ASN A 492 12.79 -52.96 22.74
C ASN A 492 13.92 -52.34 21.90
N VAL A 493 14.26 -51.07 22.16
CA VAL A 493 15.61 -50.54 21.86
C VAL A 493 16.14 -49.80 23.09
N ARG A 494 17.33 -50.21 23.56
CA ARG A 494 18.00 -49.76 24.79
C ARG A 494 18.90 -48.55 24.56
N GLY A 495 18.75 -47.53 25.44
CA GLY A 495 19.83 -46.67 25.99
C GLY A 495 20.01 -45.25 25.39
N PRO A 496 20.72 -44.31 26.06
CA PRO A 496 20.98 -44.12 27.49
C PRO A 496 20.29 -42.87 28.08
N LYS A 497 20.16 -42.89 29.41
CA LYS A 497 19.41 -41.98 30.29
C LYS A 497 20.05 -40.59 30.48
N LYS A 498 19.20 -39.67 30.99
CA LYS A 498 19.44 -38.36 31.66
C LYS A 498 19.26 -37.18 30.70
N TRP A 499 18.47 -36.13 30.97
CA TRP A 499 17.98 -35.58 32.25
C TRP A 499 16.75 -34.69 31.93
N LEU A 500 15.62 -34.91 32.61
CA LEU A 500 14.44 -34.05 32.58
C LEU A 500 13.93 -33.98 34.01
N ARG A 501 13.92 -32.79 34.60
CA ARG A 501 13.10 -32.40 35.76
C ARG A 501 13.25 -30.89 35.99
N SER A 502 12.14 -30.17 35.94
CA SER A 502 11.67 -29.37 37.08
C SER A 502 10.26 -28.84 36.82
N ALA A 503 9.40 -29.14 37.79
CA ALA A 503 8.17 -28.44 38.21
C ALA A 503 7.03 -28.34 37.19
N THR A 504 5.78 -28.71 37.49
CA THR A 504 5.04 -28.48 38.74
C THR A 504 3.92 -29.50 38.91
N SER A 505 3.84 -30.11 40.10
CA SER A 505 2.66 -30.80 40.63
C SER A 505 2.08 -29.97 41.78
N ILE A 506 0.87 -29.44 41.58
CA ILE A 506 -0.08 -28.98 42.61
C ILE A 506 -1.41 -29.44 41.98
N PHE A 507 -2.08 -30.52 42.39
CA PHE A 507 -2.57 -30.89 43.71
C PHE A 507 -2.58 -32.42 43.86
N SER A 508 -2.15 -32.90 45.02
CA SER A 508 -2.40 -34.26 45.49
C SER A 508 -3.71 -34.32 46.26
N THR A 509 -4.47 -35.40 46.11
CA THR A 509 -5.10 -36.23 47.17
C THR A 509 -6.18 -37.09 46.53
N ARG A 510 -6.51 -38.32 46.93
CA ARG A 510 -5.88 -39.45 47.64
C ARG A 510 -6.96 -40.56 47.57
N GLY A 511 -6.57 -41.83 47.48
CA GLY A 511 -7.44 -43.01 47.74
C GLY A 511 -7.77 -43.85 46.49
N ASN A 512 -7.08 -44.97 46.20
CA ASN A 512 -7.37 -46.36 46.64
C ASN A 512 -8.83 -46.81 46.37
N SER A 513 -9.17 -48.01 45.88
CA SER A 513 -8.45 -49.21 45.43
C SER A 513 -9.49 -50.27 45.02
N VAL A 514 -9.21 -51.02 43.94
CA VAL A 514 -9.27 -52.51 43.86
C VAL A 514 -10.60 -53.27 44.19
N VAL A 515 -11.18 -53.83 43.11
CA VAL A 515 -11.68 -55.23 42.89
C VAL A 515 -12.88 -55.78 43.69
N SER A 516 -13.92 -56.23 42.98
CA SER A 516 -14.40 -57.64 42.93
C SER A 516 -15.65 -57.82 42.04
N GLN A 517 -15.90 -59.07 41.62
CA GLN A 517 -16.68 -59.54 40.46
C GLN A 517 -18.23 -59.56 40.60
N MET A 518 -18.88 -59.73 39.42
CA MET A 518 -20.30 -59.88 39.03
C MET A 518 -21.22 -60.73 39.93
N PRO A 519 -22.56 -60.47 39.90
CA PRO A 519 -23.47 -61.30 39.08
C PRO A 519 -24.65 -60.55 38.40
N LYS A 520 -25.27 -61.20 37.39
CA LYS A 520 -26.50 -60.78 36.67
C LYS A 520 -27.79 -61.14 37.47
N PRO A 521 -29.01 -60.98 36.90
CA PRO A 521 -29.84 -59.78 36.90
C PRO A 521 -31.21 -60.02 37.59
N ASP A 522 -31.84 -59.02 38.21
CA ASP A 522 -33.31 -59.04 38.29
C ASP A 522 -33.97 -57.70 38.68
N LYS A 523 -35.28 -57.71 38.41
CA LYS A 523 -36.26 -56.64 38.25
C LYS A 523 -36.51 -55.70 39.44
N ASP A 524 -36.97 -54.52 39.01
CA ASP A 524 -37.97 -53.64 39.63
C ASP A 524 -37.61 -52.73 40.83
N LYS A 525 -37.87 -51.44 40.55
CA LYS A 525 -38.35 -50.35 41.43
C LYS A 525 -37.34 -49.52 42.23
N SER A 526 -37.42 -48.23 41.88
CA SER A 526 -37.22 -47.02 42.69
C SER A 526 -35.79 -46.52 42.90
N GLY A 527 -35.60 -45.24 42.56
CA GLY A 527 -34.60 -44.39 43.21
C GLY A 527 -33.46 -43.87 42.33
N VAL A 528 -33.67 -42.67 41.78
CA VAL A 528 -32.67 -41.58 41.67
C VAL A 528 -31.44 -41.79 40.75
N GLY A 529 -31.33 -40.90 39.75
CA GLY A 529 -30.03 -40.49 39.19
C GLY A 529 -29.66 -40.96 37.78
N LYS A 530 -30.47 -40.68 36.75
CA LYS A 530 -29.97 -40.77 35.36
C LYS A 530 -29.00 -39.63 35.08
N SER A 531 -27.73 -39.96 34.88
CA SER A 531 -26.81 -39.19 34.05
C SER A 531 -27.40 -39.06 32.63
N LYS A 532 -27.75 -37.84 32.22
CA LYS A 532 -28.14 -37.57 30.83
C LYS A 532 -26.89 -37.33 29.99
N LYS A 533 -26.88 -38.04 28.86
CA LYS A 533 -25.99 -37.85 27.71
C LYS A 533 -25.95 -36.38 27.30
N LEU A 534 -24.78 -35.94 26.85
CA LEU A 534 -24.63 -34.74 26.03
C LEU A 534 -25.41 -34.97 24.73
N ASP A 535 -26.52 -34.26 24.57
CA ASP A 535 -27.29 -34.20 23.33
C ASP A 535 -26.59 -33.24 22.34
N ALA A 536 -26.55 -33.65 21.07
CA ALA A 536 -26.06 -32.86 19.94
C ALA A 536 -26.91 -31.58 19.74
N PRO A 537 -26.34 -30.51 19.14
CA PRO A 537 -26.97 -29.19 19.10
C PRO A 537 -28.26 -29.15 18.25
N MET A 538 -29.26 -28.50 18.81
CA MET A 538 -30.60 -28.27 18.26
C MET A 538 -30.60 -27.16 17.18
N PRO A 539 -31.38 -27.28 16.09
CA PRO A 539 -31.51 -26.25 15.07
C PRO A 539 -32.17 -24.95 15.60
N LEU A 540 -31.67 -23.80 15.12
CA LEU A 540 -32.04 -22.43 15.53
C LEU A 540 -33.54 -22.07 15.42
N SER A 541 -34.36 -22.85 14.71
CA SER A 541 -35.80 -22.61 14.58
C SER A 541 -36.61 -22.99 15.84
N GLU A 542 -36.08 -23.82 16.74
CA GLU A 542 -36.71 -24.12 18.03
C GLU A 542 -36.29 -23.16 19.16
N PHE A 543 -35.14 -22.50 19.04
CA PHE A 543 -34.65 -21.55 20.05
C PHE A 543 -35.50 -20.26 20.08
N ALA A 544 -35.96 -19.80 18.91
CA ALA A 544 -36.78 -18.59 18.76
C ALA A 544 -38.21 -18.71 19.33
N LYS A 545 -38.71 -19.92 19.64
CA LYS A 545 -40.06 -20.12 20.20
C LYS A 545 -40.11 -20.08 21.73
N ARG A 546 -38.97 -20.16 22.43
CA ARG A 546 -38.92 -20.19 23.90
C ARG A 546 -38.76 -18.83 24.57
N GLN A 547 -38.38 -17.76 23.85
CA GLN A 547 -38.20 -16.43 24.43
C GLN A 547 -39.48 -15.58 24.56
N ARG A 548 -40.66 -16.08 24.15
CA ARG A 548 -41.93 -15.35 24.27
C ARG A 548 -42.77 -15.68 25.51
N GLY A 549 -42.20 -16.32 26.52
CA GLY A 549 -42.96 -16.68 27.72
C GLY A 549 -42.11 -16.71 28.97
N GLN A 550 -41.71 -15.54 29.49
CA GLN A 550 -41.39 -15.32 30.90
C GLN A 550 -41.09 -13.83 31.16
N SER A 551 -42.13 -13.08 31.51
CA SER A 551 -42.02 -11.75 32.12
C SER A 551 -42.94 -11.71 33.34
N ALA A 552 -42.43 -12.06 34.51
CA ALA A 552 -43.04 -11.72 35.80
C ALA A 552 -42.06 -11.99 36.96
N GLY A 553 -41.74 -10.93 37.73
CA GLY A 553 -41.48 -11.04 39.18
C GLY A 553 -40.04 -10.89 39.69
N GLY A 554 -39.76 -9.76 40.35
CA GLY A 554 -39.38 -9.73 41.78
C GLY A 554 -37.90 -9.84 42.20
N HIS A 555 -37.36 -8.70 42.64
CA HIS A 555 -36.37 -8.44 43.72
C HIS A 555 -35.17 -9.37 44.00
N GLY A 556 -33.97 -8.79 43.83
CA GLY A 556 -33.02 -8.52 44.93
C GLY A 556 -32.10 -9.65 45.40
N HIS A 557 -30.80 -9.56 45.07
CA HIS A 557 -29.70 -9.64 46.04
C HIS A 557 -28.36 -9.22 45.41
N LYS A 558 -27.63 -8.35 46.11
CA LYS A 558 -26.22 -8.02 45.85
C LYS A 558 -25.36 -9.18 46.35
N GLU A 559 -24.42 -9.63 45.52
CA GLU A 559 -23.12 -10.15 45.97
C GLU A 559 -22.10 -10.01 44.84
N GLY A 560 -20.94 -9.44 45.18
CA GLY A 560 -19.92 -9.03 44.21
C GLY A 560 -19.06 -10.20 43.75
N HIS A 561 -18.82 -10.24 42.44
CA HIS A 561 -17.65 -10.91 41.88
C HIS A 561 -16.80 -9.89 41.12
N THR A 562 -15.69 -9.52 41.74
CA THR A 562 -14.51 -8.94 41.09
C THR A 562 -13.94 -9.99 40.12
N GLY A 563 -13.99 -9.70 38.83
CA GLY A 563 -13.43 -10.57 37.80
C GLY A 563 -13.07 -9.76 36.57
N HIS A 564 -11.87 -9.18 36.60
CA HIS A 564 -11.23 -8.54 35.46
C HIS A 564 -11.20 -9.47 34.24
N GLY A 565 -12.07 -9.22 33.26
CA GLY A 565 -11.98 -9.76 31.90
C GLY A 565 -11.25 -8.77 31.00
N ARG A 566 -10.04 -9.14 30.57
CA ARG A 566 -9.17 -8.44 29.60
C ARG A 566 -9.97 -7.95 28.38
N ARG A 567 -10.03 -6.64 28.16
CA ARG A 567 -10.71 -6.04 26.99
C ARG A 567 -9.77 -5.28 26.04
N ASP A 568 -8.46 -5.29 26.29
CA ASP A 568 -7.52 -4.39 25.62
C ASP A 568 -6.41 -5.15 24.89
N GLN A 569 -6.71 -5.75 23.73
CA GLN A 569 -5.68 -6.22 22.77
C GLN A 569 -6.09 -6.13 21.29
N LEU A 570 -7.19 -5.46 20.96
CA LEU A 570 -7.66 -5.41 19.57
C LEU A 570 -7.12 -4.17 18.85
N THR A 571 -6.26 -4.41 17.87
CA THR A 571 -5.76 -3.44 16.89
C THR A 571 -6.92 -2.81 16.10
N ALA A 572 -6.68 -1.67 15.47
CA ALA A 572 -7.70 -0.98 14.66
C ALA A 572 -8.34 -1.89 13.59
N GLY A 573 -7.54 -2.79 12.99
CA GLY A 573 -8.03 -3.78 12.02
C GLY A 573 -8.91 -4.87 12.65
N GLU A 574 -8.60 -5.30 13.88
CA GLU A 574 -9.42 -6.28 14.61
C GLU A 574 -10.74 -5.69 15.08
N ARG A 575 -10.78 -4.38 15.41
CA ARG A 575 -12.03 -3.67 15.72
C ARG A 575 -12.92 -3.59 14.49
N THR A 576 -12.38 -3.25 13.31
CA THR A 576 -13.14 -3.25 12.06
C THR A 576 -13.65 -4.65 11.70
N ARG A 577 -12.86 -5.70 11.95
CA ARG A 577 -13.24 -7.10 11.77
C ARG A 577 -14.40 -7.51 12.68
N ILE A 578 -14.33 -7.15 13.96
CA ILE A 578 -15.38 -7.46 14.94
C ILE A 578 -16.66 -6.67 14.65
N LEU A 579 -16.55 -5.41 14.24
CA LEU A 579 -17.70 -4.60 13.82
C LEU A 579 -18.38 -5.16 12.57
N ARG A 580 -17.60 -5.73 11.64
CA ARG A 580 -18.12 -6.42 10.45
C ARG A 580 -18.82 -7.73 10.82
N MET A 581 -18.21 -8.56 11.67
CA MET A 581 -18.82 -9.80 12.16
C MET A 581 -20.12 -9.55 12.95
N LEU A 582 -20.14 -8.53 13.81
CA LEU A 582 -21.33 -8.16 14.59
C LEU A 582 -22.48 -7.62 13.72
N ARG A 583 -22.15 -6.99 12.59
CA ARG A 583 -23.14 -6.47 11.62
C ARG A 583 -23.74 -7.60 10.76
N ASP A 584 -22.93 -8.58 10.36
CA ASP A 584 -23.38 -9.75 9.59
C ASP A 584 -24.26 -10.71 10.43
N GLU A 585 -24.10 -10.71 11.76
CA GLU A 585 -24.90 -11.50 12.71
C GLU A 585 -26.10 -10.74 13.33
N GLY A 586 -26.39 -9.52 12.87
CA GLY A 586 -27.56 -8.75 13.30
C GLY A 586 -27.50 -8.18 14.73
N GLY A 587 -26.31 -8.01 15.30
CA GLY A 587 -26.12 -7.46 16.64
C GLY A 587 -26.41 -5.95 16.71
N ARG A 588 -27.22 -5.51 17.69
CA ARG A 588 -27.41 -4.10 18.02
C ARG A 588 -26.27 -3.60 18.92
N ILE A 589 -25.73 -2.42 18.60
CA ILE A 589 -24.77 -1.69 19.43
C ILE A 589 -25.53 -1.10 20.62
N ALA A 590 -24.94 -1.20 21.82
CA ALA A 590 -25.48 -0.60 23.04
C ALA A 590 -25.47 0.94 22.97
N ASP A 591 -26.55 1.50 23.46
CA ASP A 591 -26.98 2.90 23.40
C ASP A 591 -25.93 3.86 24.02
N GLU A 592 -25.84 5.08 23.47
CA GLU A 592 -24.81 6.11 23.76
C GLU A 592 -24.79 6.68 25.20
N GLU A 593 -25.57 6.13 26.14
CA GLU A 593 -25.66 6.65 27.52
C GLU A 593 -24.73 5.95 28.53
N SER A 594 -23.90 4.98 28.13
CA SER A 594 -22.90 4.39 29.04
C SER A 594 -21.66 5.28 29.21
N GLN A 595 -21.77 6.33 30.02
CA GLN A 595 -20.65 7.13 30.51
C GLN A 595 -19.77 6.28 31.46
N VAL A 596 -18.86 5.48 30.93
CA VAL A 596 -17.78 4.87 31.71
C VAL A 596 -16.63 5.87 31.79
N HIS A 597 -16.50 6.54 32.93
CA HIS A 597 -15.27 7.27 33.26
C HIS A 597 -14.16 6.25 33.55
N ILE A 598 -13.31 6.02 32.54
CA ILE A 598 -12.06 5.28 32.72
C ILE A 598 -11.04 6.29 33.24
N GLY A 599 -10.62 6.12 34.49
CA GLY A 599 -9.52 6.88 35.06
C GLY A 599 -8.28 6.70 34.18
N ALA A 600 -7.71 7.81 33.69
CA ALA A 600 -6.42 7.79 33.03
C ALA A 600 -5.41 7.14 33.98
N ALA A 601 -4.76 6.06 33.55
CA ALA A 601 -3.56 5.59 34.21
C ALA A 601 -2.58 6.78 34.24
N PRO A 602 -1.92 7.07 35.38
CA PRO A 602 -0.96 8.15 35.44
C PRO A 602 0.08 7.91 34.33
N ALA A 603 0.24 8.90 33.46
CA ALA A 603 1.20 8.86 32.37
C ALA A 603 2.56 8.42 32.94
N ALA A 604 3.12 7.33 32.40
CA ALA A 604 4.54 7.12 32.54
C ALA A 604 5.20 8.41 32.08
N LYS A 605 5.96 9.08 32.95
CA LYS A 605 6.74 10.26 32.54
C LYS A 605 7.64 9.79 31.39
N TYR A 606 7.36 10.26 30.18
CA TYR A 606 8.24 10.08 29.04
C TYR A 606 9.46 10.96 29.31
N ASP A 607 10.49 10.37 29.93
CA ASP A 607 11.74 11.07 30.19
C ASP A 607 12.51 11.16 28.86
N PHE A 608 12.42 12.32 28.20
CA PHE A 608 13.27 12.65 27.08
C PHE A 608 14.62 13.06 27.67
N ASP A 609 15.51 12.10 27.93
CA ASP A 609 16.84 12.24 28.57
C ASP A 609 17.85 13.13 27.79
N PHE A 610 17.39 14.00 26.91
CA PHE A 610 18.24 14.81 26.04
C PHE A 610 17.85 16.28 26.20
N ASP A 611 18.72 17.00 26.89
CA ASP A 611 18.65 18.44 27.02
C ASP A 611 18.78 19.11 25.65
N ASP A 612 18.12 20.24 25.51
CA ASP A 612 18.05 21.05 24.30
C ASP A 612 19.39 21.82 24.09
N GLU A 613 20.54 21.16 24.30
CA GLU A 613 21.90 21.71 24.14
C GLU A 613 22.22 22.04 22.67
N ALA A 614 23.02 23.09 22.47
CA ALA A 614 23.44 23.54 21.15
C ALA A 614 24.32 22.46 20.48
N ALA A 615 24.06 22.18 19.20
CA ALA A 615 24.95 21.31 18.45
C ALA A 615 26.35 21.94 18.38
N PRO A 616 27.43 21.15 18.51
CA PRO A 616 28.75 21.65 18.17
C PRO A 616 28.75 22.15 16.72
N PRO A 617 29.53 23.20 16.40
CA PRO A 617 29.56 23.75 15.05
C PRO A 617 29.90 22.63 14.05
N PRO A 618 29.31 22.66 12.84
CA PRO A 618 29.62 21.66 11.83
C PRO A 618 31.14 21.63 11.64
N PRO A 619 31.75 20.44 11.49
CA PRO A 619 33.14 20.39 11.09
C PRO A 619 33.29 21.28 9.85
N PRO A 620 34.30 22.17 9.80
CA PRO A 620 34.52 23.01 8.63
C PRO A 620 34.55 22.08 7.43
N ALA A 621 33.81 22.44 6.35
CA ALA A 621 33.68 21.64 5.15
C ALA A 621 35.07 21.11 4.76
N SER A 622 35.38 19.89 5.19
CA SER A 622 36.63 19.26 4.87
C SER A 622 36.52 19.12 3.37
N GLN A 623 37.40 19.82 2.66
CA GLN A 623 37.53 19.77 1.21
C GLN A 623 37.06 18.39 0.76
N LEU A 624 35.90 18.37 0.10
CA LEU A 624 35.43 17.20 -0.63
C LEU A 624 36.68 16.68 -1.33
N ARG A 625 37.20 15.54 -0.90
CA ARG A 625 38.06 14.79 -1.80
C ARG A 625 37.11 14.44 -2.95
N PRO A 626 37.31 14.98 -4.16
CA PRO A 626 36.82 14.24 -5.30
C PRO A 626 37.50 12.87 -5.19
N ASP A 627 36.79 11.80 -5.50
CA ASP A 627 37.36 10.44 -5.55
C ASP A 627 37.36 9.70 -4.19
N VAL A 628 36.16 9.47 -3.66
CA VAL A 628 35.87 8.14 -3.09
C VAL A 628 34.85 7.48 -4.02
N PRO A 629 35.27 6.58 -4.93
CA PRO A 629 34.33 5.80 -5.71
C PRO A 629 33.44 4.99 -4.77
N ALA A 630 32.15 4.92 -5.08
CA ALA A 630 31.21 4.01 -4.44
C ALA A 630 31.84 2.62 -4.40
N LYS A 631 32.03 2.04 -3.20
CA LYS A 631 32.42 0.64 -3.12
C LYS A 631 31.29 -0.20 -3.71
N PRO A 632 31.57 -1.13 -4.64
CA PRO A 632 30.60 -2.11 -5.05
C PRO A 632 30.21 -2.93 -3.81
N ALA A 633 28.91 -3.17 -3.64
CA ALA A 633 28.43 -4.14 -2.67
C ALA A 633 29.10 -5.48 -2.96
N LEU A 634 29.78 -6.01 -1.95
CA LEU A 634 30.53 -7.26 -2.04
C LEU A 634 29.55 -8.40 -2.34
N VAL A 635 29.65 -8.96 -3.54
CA VAL A 635 29.06 -10.24 -3.91
C VAL A 635 29.81 -11.31 -3.12
N VAL A 636 29.21 -11.83 -2.05
CA VAL A 636 29.66 -13.10 -1.46
C VAL A 636 28.96 -14.22 -2.22
N GLY A 637 29.55 -14.59 -3.35
CA GLY A 637 29.26 -15.85 -4.02
C GLY A 637 29.79 -17.00 -3.17
N LEU A 638 28.89 -17.80 -2.61
CA LEU A 638 29.25 -19.07 -2.01
C LEU A 638 29.37 -20.11 -3.13
N ALA A 639 30.57 -20.30 -3.68
CA ALA A 639 30.89 -21.48 -4.47
C ALA A 639 32.30 -21.98 -4.13
N GLN A 640 32.29 -23.15 -3.49
CA GLN A 640 33.32 -24.19 -3.57
C GLN A 640 34.61 -24.02 -2.75
N ALA A 641 34.52 -24.52 -1.51
CA ALA A 641 35.64 -25.24 -0.90
C ALA A 641 35.87 -26.56 -1.67
N ARG A 642 36.90 -26.60 -2.52
CA ARG A 642 37.58 -27.85 -2.89
C ARG A 642 39.08 -27.63 -2.78
N ASN A 643 39.63 -28.17 -1.70
CA ASN A 643 41.05 -28.19 -1.39
C ASN A 643 41.62 -29.54 -1.86
N LYS A 644 42.66 -29.55 -2.70
CA LYS A 644 43.91 -30.35 -2.54
C LYS A 644 44.73 -30.49 -3.83
N ARG A 645 46.03 -30.13 -3.69
CA ARG A 645 47.27 -30.69 -4.28
C ARG A 645 47.41 -30.60 -5.81
N GLY A 646 48.53 -30.16 -6.38
CA GLY A 646 49.84 -29.78 -5.88
C GLY A 646 50.79 -29.48 -7.07
N THR A 647 52.01 -29.07 -6.71
CA THR A 647 53.28 -29.10 -7.47
C THR A 647 53.50 -28.13 -8.65
N GLY A 648 54.53 -27.28 -8.51
CA GLY A 648 55.36 -26.77 -9.61
C GLY A 648 55.59 -25.26 -9.62
N GLY A 649 56.72 -24.77 -9.06
CA GLY A 649 57.27 -23.43 -9.34
C GLY A 649 57.97 -23.36 -10.71
N PRO A 650 58.81 -22.33 -11.04
CA PRO A 650 59.32 -21.24 -10.19
C PRO A 650 59.28 -19.80 -10.78
N GLN A 651 59.50 -18.82 -9.87
CA GLN A 651 60.15 -17.49 -9.95
C GLN A 651 60.20 -16.67 -11.26
N LEU A 652 59.91 -15.37 -11.17
CA LEU A 652 60.88 -14.26 -11.34
C LEU A 652 60.26 -12.85 -11.12
N THR A 653 60.82 -12.14 -10.13
CA THR A 653 61.17 -10.70 -10.07
C THR A 653 60.36 -9.62 -10.81
N GLY A 654 59.88 -8.63 -10.03
CA GLY A 654 60.50 -7.29 -10.02
C GLY A 654 60.01 -6.21 -11.01
N GLN A 655 59.45 -5.15 -10.40
CA GLN A 655 59.51 -3.73 -10.79
C GLN A 655 58.44 -3.12 -11.74
N ARG A 656 57.99 -1.94 -11.29
CA ARG A 656 57.01 -0.99 -11.88
C ARG A 656 57.54 -0.28 -13.13
N PRO A 657 56.63 0.36 -13.90
CA PRO A 657 56.87 1.75 -14.32
C PRO A 657 55.69 2.72 -14.06
N LYS A 658 56.06 4.01 -14.00
CA LYS A 658 55.24 5.24 -13.84
C LYS A 658 54.71 5.76 -15.21
N PRO A 659 53.81 6.76 -15.24
CA PRO A 659 52.84 7.00 -16.33
C PRO A 659 53.34 7.97 -17.43
N ALA A 660 52.70 7.90 -18.60
CA ALA A 660 52.92 8.80 -19.73
C ALA A 660 51.75 9.79 -19.94
N THR A 661 52.14 10.98 -20.41
CA THR A 661 51.42 12.25 -20.57
C THR A 661 50.60 12.36 -21.86
N GLN A 662 49.61 13.26 -21.83
CA GLN A 662 48.64 13.64 -22.88
C GLN A 662 49.26 14.29 -24.13
N ALA A 663 48.57 14.17 -25.28
CA ALA A 663 48.81 14.91 -26.52
C ALA A 663 47.50 15.60 -27.02
N PRO A 664 47.57 16.72 -27.79
CA PRO A 664 46.47 17.66 -28.05
C PRO A 664 45.71 17.45 -29.40
N PRO A 665 44.62 18.20 -29.69
CA PRO A 665 43.57 17.81 -30.65
C PRO A 665 43.73 18.38 -32.08
N ALA A 666 43.02 17.76 -33.04
CA ALA A 666 43.02 18.07 -34.48
C ALA A 666 41.84 19.00 -34.93
N PRO A 667 41.96 19.73 -36.06
CA PRO A 667 41.06 20.82 -36.49
C PRO A 667 39.93 20.37 -37.47
N PRO A 668 38.97 21.27 -37.83
CA PRO A 668 37.68 20.90 -38.43
C PRO A 668 37.66 20.94 -39.97
N VAL A 669 36.74 20.21 -40.60
CA VAL A 669 36.49 20.24 -42.05
C VAL A 669 35.06 20.69 -42.36
N VAL A 670 35.01 21.56 -43.37
CA VAL A 670 33.91 22.38 -43.89
C VAL A 670 33.02 21.61 -44.88
N ALA A 671 31.80 22.13 -45.09
CA ALA A 671 30.74 21.60 -45.95
C ALA A 671 30.89 21.86 -47.47
N GLN A 672 30.20 20.99 -48.24
CA GLN A 672 29.55 21.19 -49.57
C GLN A 672 30.42 21.25 -50.84
N PRO A 673 29.88 20.93 -52.04
CA PRO A 673 28.54 21.24 -52.61
C PRO A 673 27.44 20.19 -52.39
#